data_AF-A0A6P1U930-F1
#
_entry.id   AF-A0A6P1U930-F1
#
_cell.length_a   1.000
_cell.length_b   1.000
_cell.length_c   1.000
_cell.angle_alpha   90.00
_cell.angle_beta   90.00
_cell.angle_gamma   90.00
#
_symmetry.space_group_name_H-M   'P 1'
#
loop_
_entity.id
_entity.type
_entity.pdbx_description
1 polymer ?
#
loop_
_entity_poly.entity_id
_entity_poly.type
_entity_poly.pdbx_seq_one_letter_code
_entity_poly.pdbx_strand_id
1 'polypeptide(L)'
;MNADSIHRSTRIRASLVFAALAVSACGTSEVPNPDTLTVAAREACQVRSWIAGSTEMCNGALIYRDYVYDDFGADAGLISPSPTLLNVTNRGGHLGIPLANTPSLLAPSAGDAGYPKGLENTADLVTLTLSIEGQELRVEFELNTMFNADDTLAAIAIDTDNDPATGGGAWTPLKTSSRGWELLQVFDHGDPDSNRISGRIPLPEGETWRVQAALAQRDGTVMNVAFRGVDEQAKAGKIPDQILPGSGNFWEDRQAAALKSGDISEFGHVLDVADLRNRISRAPAPVTQGFHQRVYVSDYTLGEGIARQGIAGRHGDTHLPCEQYFHYLGRYQPYGIYLPQASAQGTVPGVQIVMHGCEANHASQINEPNMQAQFGDGLNRILVSPLGRGPYGFFSDISERDVLDVLDDVQNHYATDPARVFASGYSMGGYGAIRLAALYPDRFAGLVSWVGFTGDITNAPLPGNPLPEILRGLGSASQIPNLANGASIGAAENIIDFIGNLRHVPGAYVYAGADELVQVTTSLALAQRLGQSDSPFQFFLHPVAEHLTFMLLDQWQKEADYTRDLVRVENPTRVTYRTDLAFDFPEYNIAHDRAYWISQIRAQGAGISDVDLTAPGCGGSQWMLEKGQDAGLQPLPWVSTLQRISSSAPVPARAALEGTLANVQSLTLDADATCLRGQAIAYRIQSDAPARISLSDGRALDLLAGENQGTF
;
A
#
# COMPACT_ATOMS: atom_id res chain seq x y z
N MET A 1 -42.26 -30.02 18.93
CA MET A 1 -42.91 -30.70 20.08
C MET A 1 -42.80 -32.20 19.88
N ASN A 2 -42.69 -32.94 20.99
CA ASN A 2 -42.70 -34.40 21.13
C ASN A 2 -41.49 -35.21 20.61
N ALA A 3 -40.74 -35.67 21.61
CA ALA A 3 -39.97 -36.91 21.71
C ALA A 3 -40.82 -38.17 21.36
N ASP A 4 -40.34 -39.43 21.34
CA ASP A 4 -39.18 -39.98 22.08
C ASP A 4 -38.65 -41.33 21.53
N SER A 5 -37.39 -41.63 21.88
CA SER A 5 -36.71 -42.93 22.14
C SER A 5 -37.23 -44.28 21.59
N ILE A 6 -36.29 -45.12 21.07
CA ILE A 6 -35.97 -46.52 21.51
C ILE A 6 -34.67 -46.98 20.78
N HIS A 7 -33.52 -47.22 21.45
CA HIS A 7 -33.01 -48.52 21.97
C HIS A 7 -32.90 -49.67 20.91
N ARG A 8 -31.83 -50.50 20.81
CA ARG A 8 -30.82 -50.92 21.82
C ARG A 8 -29.63 -51.74 21.25
N SER A 9 -28.48 -51.71 21.94
CA SER A 9 -27.45 -52.80 22.07
C SER A 9 -26.55 -53.08 20.84
N THR A 10 -25.29 -53.56 20.88
CA THR A 10 -24.31 -54.10 21.88
C THR A 10 -22.87 -53.91 21.29
N ARG A 11 -21.69 -54.02 21.95
CA ARG A 11 -21.19 -54.25 23.35
C ARG A 11 -19.65 -53.95 23.42
N ILE A 12 -19.13 -53.55 24.61
CA ILE A 12 -17.93 -54.07 25.36
C ILE A 12 -16.65 -54.42 24.53
N ARG A 13 -15.41 -53.93 24.78
CA ARG A 13 -14.66 -53.34 25.94
C ARG A 13 -13.33 -52.73 25.41
N ALA A 14 -12.33 -52.18 26.14
CA ALA A 14 -12.06 -51.88 27.57
C ALA A 14 -10.94 -50.81 27.73
N SER A 15 -10.95 -50.07 28.84
CA SER A 15 -9.78 -49.57 29.64
C SER A 15 -8.76 -48.60 29.00
N LEU A 16 -8.14 -47.64 29.72
CA LEU A 16 -7.95 -47.44 31.17
C LEU A 16 -8.23 -46.00 31.65
N VAL A 17 -8.33 -45.84 32.98
CA VAL A 17 -8.59 -44.57 33.70
C VAL A 17 -7.31 -44.09 34.38
N PHE A 18 -7.11 -42.77 34.47
CA PHE A 18 -6.29 -42.16 35.52
C PHE A 18 -7.11 -41.16 36.34
N ALA A 19 -7.00 -41.25 37.66
CA ALA A 19 -7.76 -40.44 38.62
C ALA A 19 -6.86 -39.38 39.26
N ALA A 20 -7.45 -38.25 39.64
CA ALA A 20 -6.77 -37.17 40.33
C ALA A 20 -6.43 -37.56 41.79
N LEU A 21 -5.30 -37.05 42.28
CA LEU A 21 -4.90 -37.14 43.68
C LEU A 21 -4.34 -35.79 44.11
N ALA A 22 -4.98 -35.17 45.08
CA ALA A 22 -4.53 -33.91 45.66
C ALA A 22 -3.44 -34.17 46.72
N VAL A 23 -2.42 -33.31 46.76
CA VAL A 23 -1.45 -33.23 47.85
C VAL A 23 -1.34 -31.77 48.26
N SER A 24 -1.61 -31.49 49.54
CA SER A 24 -1.38 -30.17 50.14
C SER A 24 0.04 -30.11 50.73
N ALA A 25 0.76 -29.02 50.48
CA ALA A 25 1.95 -28.63 51.23
C ALA A 25 1.94 -27.09 51.40
N CYS A 26 2.22 -26.63 52.62
CA CYS A 26 2.26 -25.21 52.96
C CYS A 26 3.70 -24.67 52.97
N GLY A 27 3.84 -23.38 52.67
CA GLY A 27 5.09 -22.61 52.78
C GLY A 27 5.93 -22.65 51.48
N THR A 28 6.42 -21.54 50.94
CA THR A 28 6.46 -20.14 51.44
C THR A 28 6.00 -19.16 50.38
N SER A 29 5.48 -18.00 50.79
CA SER A 29 5.12 -16.91 49.89
C SER A 29 6.38 -16.16 49.43
N GLU A 30 7.05 -16.68 48.41
CA GLU A 30 7.97 -15.87 47.61
C GLU A 30 7.15 -15.00 46.65
N VAL A 31 7.40 -13.69 46.70
CA VAL A 31 6.83 -12.73 45.73
C VAL A 31 7.46 -13.04 44.37
N PRO A 32 6.67 -13.24 43.30
CA PRO A 32 7.23 -13.46 41.96
C PRO A 32 8.11 -12.27 41.56
N ASN A 33 9.34 -12.57 41.13
CA ASN A 33 10.29 -11.56 40.68
C ASN A 33 9.70 -10.80 39.47
N PRO A 34 9.58 -9.46 39.49
CA PRO A 34 8.87 -8.71 38.45
C PRO A 34 9.45 -8.86 37.03
N ASP A 35 10.70 -9.30 36.89
CA ASP A 35 11.39 -9.46 35.60
C ASP A 35 11.01 -10.68 34.76
N THR A 36 10.34 -11.70 35.33
CA THR A 36 10.00 -12.93 34.58
C THR A 36 8.69 -12.81 33.80
N LEU A 37 8.64 -11.88 32.85
CA LEU A 37 7.72 -12.01 31.71
C LEU A 37 8.26 -13.08 30.77
N THR A 38 7.39 -13.98 30.30
CA THR A 38 7.76 -14.90 29.22
C THR A 38 8.01 -14.11 27.94
N VAL A 39 8.96 -14.55 27.12
CA VAL A 39 9.28 -13.89 25.84
C VAL A 39 8.01 -13.74 24.98
N ALA A 40 7.18 -14.79 24.91
CA ALA A 40 5.88 -14.77 24.23
C ALA A 40 4.90 -13.69 24.73
N ALA A 41 4.95 -13.29 26.01
CA ALA A 41 4.09 -12.22 26.54
C ALA A 41 4.62 -10.82 26.20
N ARG A 42 5.93 -10.67 25.94
CA ARG A 42 6.52 -9.43 25.41
C ARG A 42 6.32 -9.32 23.90
N GLU A 43 6.49 -10.42 23.17
CA GLU A 43 6.22 -10.51 21.72
C GLU A 43 4.76 -10.21 21.39
N ALA A 44 3.80 -10.67 22.21
CA ALA A 44 2.37 -10.37 22.02
C ALA A 44 1.99 -8.88 22.10
N CYS A 45 2.87 -8.00 22.61
CA CYS A 45 2.67 -6.55 22.66
C CYS A 45 3.36 -5.80 21.51
N GLN A 46 4.19 -6.47 20.70
CA GLN A 46 4.92 -5.87 19.59
C GLN A 46 4.22 -6.18 18.26
N VAL A 47 3.17 -5.41 17.95
CA VAL A 47 2.56 -5.47 16.61
C VAL A 47 3.45 -4.77 15.58
N ARG A 48 3.53 -5.36 14.38
CA ARG A 48 4.25 -4.78 13.23
C ARG A 48 3.35 -3.97 12.29
N SER A 49 2.05 -3.88 12.58
CA SER A 49 1.09 -3.08 11.83
C SER A 49 -0.11 -2.70 12.71
N TRP A 50 -0.73 -1.55 12.45
CA TRP A 50 -1.89 -1.04 13.19
C TRP A 50 -2.79 -0.14 12.33
N ILE A 51 -4.04 0.05 12.79
CA ILE A 51 -4.88 1.18 12.38
C ILE A 51 -4.41 2.40 13.16
N ALA A 52 -4.08 3.48 12.48
CA ALA A 52 -3.65 4.73 13.10
C ALA A 52 -4.76 5.35 13.97
N GLY A 53 -4.35 6.07 15.03
CA GLY A 53 -5.26 6.60 16.04
C GLY A 53 -5.82 5.55 17.01
N SER A 54 -5.36 4.30 16.97
CA SER A 54 -5.85 3.24 17.85
C SER A 54 -5.22 3.31 19.24
N THR A 55 -5.95 2.80 20.24
CA THR A 55 -5.45 2.67 21.63
C THR A 55 -5.70 1.25 22.11
N GLU A 56 -4.69 0.65 22.73
CA GLU A 56 -4.72 -0.70 23.28
C GLU A 56 -4.09 -0.74 24.68
N MET A 57 -4.30 -1.85 25.37
CA MET A 57 -3.70 -2.15 26.67
C MET A 57 -2.90 -3.44 26.49
N CYS A 58 -1.60 -3.46 26.78
CA CYS A 58 -0.83 -4.71 26.79
C CYS A 58 0.00 -4.90 28.07
N ASN A 59 -0.33 -5.92 28.87
CA ASN A 59 0.40 -6.33 30.08
C ASN A 59 0.74 -5.20 31.08
N GLY A 60 -0.23 -4.32 31.34
CA GLY A 60 -0.12 -3.16 32.24
C GLY A 60 0.43 -1.88 31.60
N ALA A 61 0.62 -1.87 30.28
CA ALA A 61 0.96 -0.67 29.53
C ALA A 61 -0.20 -0.22 28.63
N LEU A 62 -0.65 1.04 28.78
CA LEU A 62 -1.49 1.70 27.78
C LEU A 62 -0.59 2.04 26.59
N ILE A 63 -1.04 1.71 25.37
CA ILE A 63 -0.31 2.00 24.13
C ILE A 63 -1.26 2.73 23.19
N TYR A 64 -0.95 3.98 22.86
CA TYR A 64 -1.58 4.71 21.76
C TYR A 64 -0.69 4.63 20.54
N ARG A 65 -1.26 4.34 19.37
CA ARG A 65 -0.56 4.24 18.10
C ARG A 65 -1.10 5.28 17.15
N ASP A 66 -0.24 6.18 16.71
CA ASP A 66 -0.68 7.37 16.00
C ASP A 66 -0.74 7.16 14.48
N TYR A 67 -1.18 8.20 13.78
CA TYR A 67 -0.89 8.41 12.36
C TYR A 67 0.59 8.75 12.19
N VAL A 68 1.14 8.61 10.99
CA VAL A 68 2.53 8.96 10.70
C VAL A 68 2.64 9.83 9.44
N TYR A 69 3.67 10.66 9.40
CA TYR A 69 3.89 11.69 8.38
C TYR A 69 2.73 12.69 8.27
N ASP A 70 2.11 13.04 9.40
CA ASP A 70 0.94 13.93 9.48
C ASP A 70 1.19 15.21 10.31
N ASP A 71 2.42 15.39 10.74
CA ASP A 71 2.92 16.39 11.69
C ASP A 71 3.03 17.82 11.13
N PHE A 72 2.00 18.27 10.41
CA PHE A 72 1.92 19.60 9.78
C PHE A 72 1.42 20.72 10.73
N GLY A 73 1.18 20.42 12.01
CA GLY A 73 0.80 21.38 13.04
C GLY A 73 -0.52 22.13 12.77
N ALA A 74 -0.61 23.38 13.23
CA ALA A 74 -1.81 24.21 13.10
C ALA A 74 -2.11 24.63 11.64
N ASP A 75 -3.39 24.78 11.29
CA ASP A 75 -3.83 25.54 10.12
C ASP A 75 -3.78 27.04 10.45
N ALA A 76 -2.61 27.68 10.34
CA ALA A 76 -2.39 29.07 10.74
C ALA A 76 -3.19 30.08 9.89
N GLY A 77 -3.72 29.65 8.74
CA GLY A 77 -4.92 30.24 8.15
C GLY A 77 -4.87 31.74 7.87
N LEU A 78 -3.95 32.16 7.00
CA LEU A 78 -4.03 33.41 6.22
C LEU A 78 -3.91 34.73 7.03
N ILE A 79 -2.81 35.49 6.84
CA ILE A 79 -2.84 36.96 6.99
C ILE A 79 -2.73 37.63 5.62
N SER A 80 -3.83 37.60 4.87
CA SER A 80 -4.13 38.58 3.81
C SER A 80 -5.61 38.53 3.45
N PRO A 81 -6.33 39.68 3.39
CA PRO A 81 -7.72 39.72 2.95
C PRO A 81 -7.82 39.62 1.41
N SER A 82 -7.51 38.45 0.84
CA SER A 82 -7.88 38.02 -0.51
C SER A 82 -7.82 36.50 -0.59
N PRO A 83 -8.85 35.83 -1.14
CA PRO A 83 -8.83 34.39 -1.30
C PRO A 83 -7.82 33.95 -2.38
N THR A 84 -7.58 32.64 -2.42
CA THR A 84 -6.77 31.87 -3.38
C THR A 84 -5.24 32.02 -3.37
N LEU A 85 -4.65 33.16 -3.76
CA LEU A 85 -3.25 33.13 -4.26
C LEU A 85 -2.17 32.67 -3.24
N LEU A 86 -2.21 33.12 -1.98
CA LEU A 86 -1.20 32.75 -0.97
C LEU A 86 -1.44 31.38 -0.30
N ASN A 87 -2.69 30.90 -0.26
CA ASN A 87 -2.97 29.55 0.25
C ASN A 87 -2.44 28.49 -0.72
N VAL A 88 -2.55 28.77 -2.02
CA VAL A 88 -1.96 27.93 -3.09
C VAL A 88 -0.43 27.91 -3.02
N THR A 89 0.25 28.98 -2.59
CA THR A 89 1.72 28.94 -2.43
C THR A 89 2.16 28.10 -1.23
N ASN A 90 1.48 28.18 -0.08
CA ASN A 90 1.86 27.39 1.10
C ASN A 90 1.53 25.89 0.94
N ARG A 91 0.55 25.55 0.10
CA ARG A 91 0.12 24.18 -0.21
C ARG A 91 0.62 23.67 -1.57
N GLY A 92 1.49 24.43 -2.24
CA GLY A 92 1.77 24.28 -3.67
C GLY A 92 2.71 23.14 -4.07
N GLY A 93 3.18 22.33 -3.12
CA GLY A 93 4.28 21.39 -3.33
C GLY A 93 5.66 22.06 -3.42
N HIS A 94 6.73 21.30 -3.15
CA HIS A 94 8.11 21.84 -3.13
C HIS A 94 8.69 22.16 -4.52
N LEU A 95 8.00 21.80 -5.61
CA LEU A 95 8.44 22.02 -7.00
C LEU A 95 8.41 23.51 -7.38
N GLY A 96 9.46 24.24 -6.99
CA GLY A 96 9.70 25.63 -7.34
C GLY A 96 9.08 26.67 -6.38
N ILE A 97 8.34 26.23 -5.35
CA ILE A 97 7.74 27.13 -4.35
C ILE A 97 8.44 26.95 -3.00
N PRO A 98 9.41 27.80 -2.62
CA PRO A 98 10.22 27.64 -1.40
C PRO A 98 9.46 27.94 -0.09
N LEU A 99 8.15 28.17 -0.17
CA LEU A 99 7.25 28.43 0.96
C LEU A 99 6.19 27.32 1.12
N ALA A 100 6.21 26.29 0.28
CA ALA A 100 5.29 25.16 0.41
C ALA A 100 5.68 24.31 1.64
N ASN A 101 4.71 23.92 2.45
CA ASN A 101 4.93 23.01 3.57
C ASN A 101 4.47 21.57 3.26
N THR A 102 3.77 21.39 2.13
CA THR A 102 3.36 20.09 1.58
C THR A 102 4.42 19.54 0.62
N PRO A 103 4.63 18.22 0.55
CA PRO A 103 5.53 17.61 -0.45
C PRO A 103 5.15 17.98 -1.89
N SER A 104 3.85 18.01 -2.18
CA SER A 104 3.29 18.05 -3.53
C SER A 104 1.90 18.72 -3.56
N LEU A 105 1.41 19.05 -4.76
CA LEU A 105 0.15 19.80 -4.94
C LEU A 105 -1.13 18.94 -4.81
N LEU A 106 -1.09 17.65 -5.18
CA LEU A 106 -2.24 16.74 -5.08
C LEU A 106 -2.31 16.00 -3.72
N ALA A 107 -1.33 16.22 -2.84
CA ALA A 107 -1.35 15.81 -1.44
C ALA A 107 -1.15 17.03 -0.52
N PRO A 108 -2.15 17.94 -0.44
CA PRO A 108 -2.10 19.09 0.44
C PRO A 108 -2.21 18.65 1.90
N SER A 109 -1.67 19.44 2.82
CA SER A 109 -1.87 19.27 4.26
C SER A 109 -2.94 20.23 4.78
N ALA A 110 -3.63 19.85 5.86
CA ALA A 110 -4.59 20.72 6.54
C ALA A 110 -3.85 21.85 7.28
N GLY A 111 -2.88 21.46 8.11
CA GLY A 111 -1.95 22.35 8.80
C GLY A 111 -0.89 22.93 7.86
N ASP A 112 -0.29 24.06 8.24
CA ASP A 112 0.73 24.75 7.47
C ASP A 112 1.96 25.16 8.30
N ALA A 113 2.21 24.49 9.43
CA ALA A 113 3.47 24.64 10.16
C ALA A 113 4.63 23.92 9.43
N GLY A 114 5.78 24.58 9.36
CA GLY A 114 7.01 24.04 8.75
C GLY A 114 8.08 23.74 9.78
N TYR A 115 9.01 22.86 9.44
CA TYR A 115 10.22 22.58 10.22
C TYR A 115 11.40 23.46 9.79
N PRO A 116 12.36 23.73 10.69
CA PRO A 116 13.70 24.12 10.31
C PRO A 116 14.31 23.08 9.35
N LYS A 117 15.08 23.55 8.36
CA LYS A 117 15.72 22.67 7.39
C LYS A 117 16.64 21.65 8.08
N GLY A 118 16.46 20.37 7.78
CA GLY A 118 17.20 19.26 8.36
C GLY A 118 16.58 18.69 9.65
N LEU A 119 15.43 19.21 10.08
CA LEU A 119 14.63 18.70 11.21
C LEU A 119 13.24 18.22 10.78
N GLU A 120 13.04 17.96 9.49
CA GLU A 120 11.77 17.49 8.97
C GLU A 120 11.35 16.16 9.63
N ASN A 121 10.09 16.08 10.08
CA ASN A 121 9.48 14.90 10.70
C ASN A 121 9.91 14.58 12.14
N THR A 122 10.67 15.46 12.82
CA THR A 122 11.22 15.17 14.16
C THR A 122 10.22 15.22 15.31
N ALA A 123 9.00 15.74 15.10
CA ALA A 123 7.91 15.71 16.08
C ALA A 123 6.68 14.93 15.59
N ASP A 124 6.89 13.94 14.71
CA ASP A 124 5.91 12.95 14.26
C ASP A 124 5.87 11.77 15.26
N LEU A 125 4.73 11.58 15.94
CA LEU A 125 4.54 10.51 16.93
C LEU A 125 4.25 9.19 16.21
N VAL A 126 4.84 8.09 16.68
CA VAL A 126 4.49 6.73 16.22
C VAL A 126 3.71 6.00 17.30
N THR A 127 4.18 6.08 18.54
CA THR A 127 3.56 5.39 19.67
C THR A 127 3.81 6.11 20.99
N LEU A 128 2.77 6.23 21.82
CA LEU A 128 2.87 6.66 23.22
C LEU A 128 2.56 5.48 24.14
N THR A 129 3.48 5.16 25.04
CA THR A 129 3.34 4.07 26.01
C THR A 129 3.38 4.60 27.45
N LEU A 130 2.39 4.21 28.27
CA LEU A 130 2.30 4.54 29.70
C LEU A 130 2.26 3.26 30.52
N SER A 131 3.12 3.10 31.54
CA SER A 131 3.13 1.91 32.40
C SER A 131 3.59 2.22 33.82
N ILE A 132 3.12 1.45 34.81
CA ILE A 132 3.45 1.67 36.22
C ILE A 132 4.62 0.79 36.64
N GLU A 133 5.71 1.42 37.08
CA GLU A 133 6.88 0.77 37.65
C GLU A 133 7.01 1.18 39.13
N GLY A 134 6.44 0.38 40.04
CA GLY A 134 6.48 0.65 41.48
C GLY A 134 5.61 1.84 41.91
N GLN A 135 6.25 2.97 42.21
CA GLN A 135 5.60 4.24 42.60
C GLN A 135 5.81 5.35 41.54
N GLU A 136 6.18 4.95 40.32
CA GLU A 136 6.42 5.85 39.19
C GLU A 136 5.53 5.45 38.01
N LEU A 137 5.03 6.43 37.26
CA LEU A 137 4.53 6.22 35.91
C LEU A 137 5.69 6.43 34.94
N ARG A 138 6.04 5.39 34.18
CA ARG A 138 6.93 5.48 33.03
C ARG A 138 6.12 5.96 31.83
N VAL A 139 6.66 6.98 31.17
CA VAL A 139 6.11 7.58 29.95
C VAL A 139 7.16 7.43 28.85
N GLU A 140 6.75 6.95 27.68
CA GLU A 140 7.64 6.72 26.55
C GLU A 140 6.94 7.10 25.24
N PHE A 141 7.53 8.05 24.52
CA PHE A 141 7.17 8.45 23.18
C PHE A 141 8.16 7.81 22.22
N GLU A 142 7.69 7.03 21.26
CA GLU A 142 8.44 6.60 20.08
C GLU A 142 8.03 7.48 18.92
N LEU A 143 9.02 8.11 18.29
CA LEU A 143 8.86 9.07 17.20
C LEU A 143 9.30 8.41 15.89
N ASN A 144 8.86 8.97 14.77
CA ASN A 144 9.24 8.47 13.46
C ASN A 144 10.70 8.85 13.11
N THR A 145 11.18 9.98 13.64
CA THR A 145 12.50 10.56 13.32
C THR A 145 13.05 11.31 14.53
N MET A 146 14.36 11.20 14.81
CA MET A 146 15.04 12.05 15.79
C MET A 146 16.52 12.21 15.45
N PHE A 147 16.92 13.36 14.91
CA PHE A 147 18.32 13.58 14.51
C PHE A 147 19.21 13.99 15.69
N ASN A 148 18.68 14.81 16.61
CA ASN A 148 19.36 15.24 17.83
C ASN A 148 18.46 15.02 19.05
N ALA A 149 19.09 14.80 20.21
CA ALA A 149 18.39 14.51 21.46
C ALA A 149 17.41 15.63 21.88
N ASP A 150 17.65 16.88 21.49
CA ASP A 150 16.90 18.06 21.94
C ASP A 150 16.02 18.73 20.87
N ASP A 151 15.85 18.10 19.69
CA ASP A 151 15.02 18.62 18.58
C ASP A 151 13.55 18.84 18.95
N THR A 152 13.01 17.96 19.80
CA THR A 152 11.58 17.82 20.07
C THR A 152 11.28 17.87 21.56
N LEU A 153 10.18 18.54 21.91
CA LEU A 153 9.59 18.59 23.23
C LEU A 153 8.38 17.67 23.24
N ALA A 154 8.39 16.66 24.12
CA ALA A 154 7.23 15.81 24.35
C ALA A 154 6.53 16.21 25.65
N ALA A 155 5.21 16.32 25.64
CA ALA A 155 4.44 16.66 26.83
C ALA A 155 3.30 15.68 27.08
N ILE A 156 3.05 15.40 28.36
CA ILE A 156 1.91 14.62 28.84
C ILE A 156 1.18 15.43 29.91
N ALA A 157 -0.13 15.52 29.80
CA ALA A 157 -1.00 16.08 30.82
C ALA A 157 -1.92 15.00 31.37
N ILE A 158 -2.11 14.98 32.69
CA ILE A 158 -2.93 14.02 33.41
C ILE A 158 -3.93 14.78 34.27
N ASP A 159 -5.18 14.59 33.91
CA ASP A 159 -6.39 14.88 34.68
C ASP A 159 -6.63 13.69 35.62
N THR A 160 -6.64 13.96 36.92
CA THR A 160 -6.56 12.95 37.99
C THR A 160 -7.91 12.55 38.58
N ASP A 161 -8.98 13.29 38.26
CA ASP A 161 -10.36 12.97 38.66
C ASP A 161 -11.34 12.79 37.48
N ASN A 162 -10.87 13.05 36.25
CA ASN A 162 -11.62 13.06 34.99
C ASN A 162 -12.79 14.08 34.99
N ASP A 163 -12.65 15.20 35.69
CA ASP A 163 -13.57 16.34 35.61
C ASP A 163 -12.99 17.48 34.75
N PRO A 164 -13.48 17.68 33.50
CA PRO A 164 -12.99 18.77 32.64
C PRO A 164 -13.37 20.19 33.10
N ALA A 165 -14.02 20.33 34.27
CA ALA A 165 -14.22 21.60 34.97
C ALA A 165 -13.13 21.93 36.01
N THR A 166 -12.28 20.96 36.38
CA THR A 166 -11.10 21.16 37.23
C THR A 166 -9.84 21.30 36.36
N GLY A 167 -8.70 21.58 37.00
CA GLY A 167 -7.40 21.69 36.33
C GLY A 167 -7.31 22.59 35.10
N GLY A 168 -6.37 22.26 34.22
CA GLY A 168 -6.20 22.86 32.91
C GLY A 168 -5.31 24.10 32.86
N GLY A 169 -4.98 24.51 31.64
CA GLY A 169 -4.17 25.70 31.35
C GLY A 169 -3.30 25.57 30.11
N ALA A 170 -2.36 26.51 29.97
CA ALA A 170 -1.38 26.53 28.88
C ALA A 170 -0.23 25.55 29.13
N TRP A 171 0.15 24.78 28.11
CA TRP A 171 1.14 23.70 28.18
C TRP A 171 2.58 24.20 28.10
N THR A 172 2.97 25.16 28.94
CA THR A 172 4.29 25.83 28.82
C THR A 172 5.46 24.82 28.85
N PRO A 173 6.39 24.83 27.87
CA PRO A 173 6.60 25.83 26.81
C PRO A 173 5.89 25.55 25.47
N LEU A 174 5.14 24.46 25.32
CA LEU A 174 4.34 24.16 24.13
C LEU A 174 3.24 25.22 23.95
N LYS A 175 3.06 25.67 22.71
CA LYS A 175 2.13 26.75 22.33
C LYS A 175 0.68 26.23 22.16
N THR A 176 0.19 25.52 23.16
CA THR A 176 -1.19 24.98 23.21
C THR A 176 -1.75 25.03 24.63
N SER A 177 -3.02 24.67 24.78
CA SER A 177 -3.71 24.56 26.07
C SER A 177 -4.70 23.41 26.07
N SER A 178 -5.12 22.99 27.27
CA SER A 178 -6.26 22.09 27.44
C SER A 178 -6.86 22.20 28.84
N ARG A 179 -8.05 21.64 29.03
CA ARG A 179 -8.80 21.59 30.31
C ARG A 179 -8.65 20.24 31.02
N GLY A 180 -8.92 20.20 32.32
CA GLY A 180 -9.01 18.99 33.14
C GLY A 180 -7.75 18.60 33.92
N TRP A 181 -6.55 19.01 33.51
CA TRP A 181 -5.32 18.41 34.08
C TRP A 181 -4.79 19.11 35.34
N GLU A 182 -4.37 18.33 36.34
CA GLU A 182 -3.61 18.79 37.51
C GLU A 182 -2.09 18.70 37.27
N LEU A 183 -1.67 17.71 36.49
CA LEU A 183 -0.26 17.43 36.22
C LEU A 183 0.05 17.65 34.74
N LEU A 184 1.10 18.43 34.47
CA LEU A 184 1.74 18.55 33.16
C LEU A 184 3.23 18.22 33.34
N GLN A 185 3.72 17.24 32.58
CA GLN A 185 5.15 16.94 32.49
C GLN A 185 5.61 17.19 31.05
N VAL A 186 6.75 17.86 30.93
CA VAL A 186 7.46 18.07 29.66
C VAL A 186 8.80 17.33 29.72
N PHE A 187 9.16 16.69 28.62
CA PHE A 187 10.45 16.03 28.39
C PHE A 187 11.11 16.73 27.21
N ASP A 188 12.37 17.15 27.40
CA ASP A 188 13.10 18.02 26.47
C ASP A 188 14.40 17.38 25.93
N HIS A 189 14.59 16.09 26.21
CA HIS A 189 15.72 15.26 25.75
C HIS A 189 15.24 13.84 25.44
N GLY A 190 15.65 13.31 24.29
CA GLY A 190 15.43 11.93 23.85
C GLY A 190 16.72 11.20 23.47
N ASP A 191 16.56 10.06 22.81
CA ASP A 191 17.62 9.18 22.32
C ASP A 191 17.50 9.00 20.79
N PRO A 192 18.36 9.66 19.99
CA PRO A 192 18.44 9.51 18.53
C PRO A 192 18.75 8.09 18.06
N ASP A 193 19.43 7.25 18.86
CA ASP A 193 19.75 5.88 18.44
C ASP A 193 18.50 4.97 18.44
N SER A 194 17.41 5.40 19.10
CA SER A 194 16.17 4.62 19.22
C SER A 194 14.88 5.39 18.88
N ASN A 195 14.99 6.66 18.49
CA ASN A 195 13.89 7.62 18.26
C ASN A 195 12.89 7.70 19.43
N ARG A 196 13.39 7.66 20.68
CA ARG A 196 12.55 7.67 21.89
C ARG A 196 12.79 8.86 22.80
N ILE A 197 11.71 9.50 23.25
CA ILE A 197 11.71 10.38 24.41
C ILE A 197 11.07 9.61 25.56
N SER A 198 11.82 9.36 26.64
CA SER A 198 11.31 8.58 27.77
C SER A 198 11.63 9.23 29.12
N GLY A 199 10.77 8.97 30.10
CA GLY A 199 10.95 9.51 31.44
C GLY A 199 10.04 8.85 32.46
N ARG A 200 10.20 9.30 33.71
CA ARG A 200 9.47 8.81 34.88
C ARG A 200 8.90 10.00 35.62
N ILE A 201 7.65 9.91 36.03
CA ILE A 201 7.01 10.85 36.95
C ILE A 201 6.52 10.11 38.19
N PRO A 202 6.44 10.77 39.36
CA PRO A 202 5.76 10.22 40.52
C PRO A 202 4.35 9.77 40.12
N LEU A 203 3.93 8.59 40.59
CA LEU A 203 2.62 8.05 40.24
C LEU A 203 1.51 9.03 40.67
N PRO A 204 0.68 9.55 39.75
CA PRO A 204 -0.39 10.48 40.11
C PRO A 204 -1.39 9.86 41.09
N GLU A 205 -2.07 10.71 41.86
CA GLU A 205 -3.25 10.30 42.63
C GLU A 205 -4.45 10.04 41.70
N GLY A 206 -5.54 9.49 42.24
CA GLY A 206 -6.73 9.11 41.47
C GLY A 206 -6.85 7.62 41.14
N GLU A 207 -8.07 7.21 40.79
CA GLU A 207 -8.40 5.82 40.38
C GLU A 207 -8.67 5.70 38.87
N THR A 208 -9.14 6.78 38.25
CA THR A 208 -9.38 6.94 36.82
C THR A 208 -8.68 8.23 36.38
N TRP A 209 -7.96 8.19 35.28
CA TRP A 209 -7.28 9.36 34.71
C TRP A 209 -7.79 9.66 33.32
N ARG A 210 -7.78 10.95 32.93
CA ARG A 210 -7.81 11.34 31.53
C ARG A 210 -6.43 11.87 31.12
N VAL A 211 -5.82 11.21 30.15
CA VAL A 211 -4.47 11.54 29.68
C VAL A 211 -4.55 12.20 28.32
N GLN A 212 -3.75 13.25 28.16
CA GLN A 212 -3.52 13.95 26.89
C GLN A 212 -2.01 13.99 26.65
N ALA A 213 -1.58 14.03 25.39
CA ALA A 213 -0.16 14.23 25.07
C ALA A 213 0.02 14.92 23.72
N ALA A 214 1.16 15.60 23.55
CA ALA A 214 1.50 16.32 22.32
C ALA A 214 3.02 16.39 22.12
N LEU A 215 3.43 16.49 20.86
CA LEU A 215 4.82 16.73 20.45
C LEU A 215 4.95 18.11 19.79
N ALA A 216 6.06 18.79 20.10
CA ALA A 216 6.37 20.11 19.57
C ALA A 216 7.83 20.24 19.17
N GLN A 217 8.12 21.10 18.21
CA GLN A 217 9.48 21.54 17.92
C GLN A 217 10.11 22.22 19.16
N ARG A 218 11.44 22.30 19.20
CA ARG A 218 12.20 22.97 20.28
C ARG A 218 11.76 24.39 20.63
N ASP A 219 11.12 25.11 19.70
CA ASP A 219 10.60 26.46 19.93
C ASP A 219 9.19 26.51 20.57
N GLY A 220 8.60 25.34 20.86
CA GLY A 220 7.26 25.16 21.43
C GLY A 220 6.13 25.03 20.39
N THR A 221 6.41 25.10 19.09
CA THR A 221 5.37 24.90 18.05
C THR A 221 4.92 23.44 18.01
N VAL A 222 3.66 23.19 18.38
CA VAL A 222 3.07 21.84 18.43
C VAL A 222 2.78 21.36 17.01
N MET A 223 3.25 20.14 16.70
CA MET A 223 3.15 19.54 15.36
C MET A 223 2.18 18.35 15.33
N ASN A 224 2.12 17.59 16.41
CA ASN A 224 1.37 16.33 16.54
C ASN A 224 0.70 16.23 17.93
N VAL A 225 -0.47 15.62 18.00
CA VAL A 225 -1.27 15.42 19.21
C VAL A 225 -1.74 13.96 19.31
N ALA A 226 -1.58 13.36 20.48
CA ALA A 226 -1.99 11.99 20.75
C ALA A 226 -3.50 11.86 21.05
N PHE A 227 -4.01 10.62 21.00
CA PHE A 227 -5.40 10.26 21.30
C PHE A 227 -6.44 10.93 20.39
N ARG A 228 -6.14 11.01 19.08
CA ARG A 228 -7.07 11.50 18.04
C ARG A 228 -8.19 10.50 17.74
N GLY A 229 -7.95 9.21 17.96
CA GLY A 229 -8.88 8.15 17.60
C GLY A 229 -8.84 7.82 16.10
N VAL A 230 -9.44 6.69 15.73
CA VAL A 230 -9.38 6.11 14.37
C VAL A 230 -10.20 6.85 13.31
N ASP A 231 -11.01 7.82 13.74
CA ASP A 231 -11.95 8.63 12.94
C ASP A 231 -11.36 10.00 12.53
N GLU A 232 -10.03 10.13 12.50
CA GLU A 232 -9.37 11.34 12.00
C GLU A 232 -9.62 11.52 10.49
N GLN A 233 -9.52 12.76 10.01
CA GLN A 233 -10.02 13.14 8.70
C GLN A 233 -8.89 13.61 7.77
N ALA A 234 -8.98 13.16 6.52
CA ALA A 234 -8.11 13.53 5.41
C ALA A 234 -8.97 14.01 4.23
N LYS A 235 -9.69 15.14 4.38
CA LYS A 235 -10.75 15.56 3.45
C LYS A 235 -10.31 15.88 2.02
N ALA A 236 -9.03 16.05 1.73
CA ALA A 236 -8.53 16.47 0.41
C ALA A 236 -8.54 15.36 -0.66
N GLY A 237 -9.52 14.46 -0.63
CA GLY A 237 -9.68 13.39 -1.62
C GLY A 237 -9.98 13.89 -3.03
N LYS A 238 -10.61 15.07 -3.19
CA LYS A 238 -10.96 15.65 -4.50
C LYS A 238 -11.03 17.17 -4.53
N ILE A 239 -11.21 17.74 -5.71
CA ILE A 239 -11.51 19.17 -5.89
C ILE A 239 -13.02 19.41 -5.60
N PRO A 240 -13.39 20.47 -4.85
CA PRO A 240 -12.56 21.58 -4.40
C PRO A 240 -11.81 21.36 -3.08
N ASP A 241 -12.06 20.29 -2.33
CA ASP A 241 -11.51 20.10 -0.97
C ASP A 241 -9.97 20.15 -0.93
N GLN A 242 -9.28 19.69 -1.98
CA GLN A 242 -7.84 19.82 -2.19
C GLN A 242 -7.30 21.27 -2.11
N ILE A 243 -8.12 22.28 -2.40
CA ILE A 243 -7.73 23.70 -2.34
C ILE A 243 -8.41 24.48 -1.20
N LEU A 244 -9.22 23.81 -0.36
CA LEU A 244 -9.89 24.42 0.78
C LEU A 244 -9.03 24.39 2.05
N PRO A 245 -8.97 25.47 2.84
CA PRO A 245 -8.26 25.48 4.12
C PRO A 245 -8.89 24.49 5.11
N GLY A 246 -8.07 23.91 5.99
CA GLY A 246 -8.52 22.91 6.98
C GLY A 246 -8.90 21.54 6.40
N SER A 247 -8.62 21.29 5.10
CA SER A 247 -8.66 19.96 4.48
C SER A 247 -7.25 19.57 4.04
N GLY A 248 -6.83 18.35 4.39
CA GLY A 248 -5.54 17.74 4.09
C GLY A 248 -5.67 16.28 3.68
N ASN A 249 -4.53 15.64 3.39
CA ASN A 249 -4.43 14.27 2.87
C ASN A 249 -3.59 13.34 3.76
N PHE A 250 -3.30 13.70 5.02
CA PHE A 250 -2.43 12.93 5.91
C PHE A 250 -3.12 12.43 7.19
N TRP A 251 -4.43 12.64 7.33
CA TRP A 251 -5.23 12.40 8.54
C TRP A 251 -4.84 13.35 9.68
N GLU A 252 -4.94 14.64 9.40
CA GLU A 252 -4.51 15.72 10.28
C GLU A 252 -5.54 16.87 10.40
N ASP A 253 -6.71 16.76 9.75
CA ASP A 253 -7.69 17.87 9.68
C ASP A 253 -8.16 18.38 11.05
N ARG A 254 -8.58 17.50 11.97
CA ARG A 254 -9.06 17.94 13.29
C ARG A 254 -7.89 18.41 14.16
N GLN A 255 -6.75 17.72 14.10
CA GLN A 255 -5.50 18.14 14.75
C GLN A 255 -5.13 19.57 14.36
N ALA A 256 -5.08 19.88 13.06
CA ALA A 256 -4.74 21.20 12.56
C ALA A 256 -5.75 22.27 12.99
N ALA A 257 -7.05 21.93 13.06
CA ALA A 257 -8.10 22.82 13.55
C ALA A 257 -8.02 23.08 15.07
N ALA A 258 -7.74 22.06 15.87
CA ALA A 258 -7.54 22.19 17.31
C ALA A 258 -6.31 23.05 17.63
N LEU A 259 -5.18 22.74 16.99
CA LEU A 259 -3.93 23.49 17.14
C LEU A 259 -4.07 24.95 16.69
N LYS A 260 -4.83 25.23 15.62
CA LYS A 260 -5.22 26.59 15.21
C LYS A 260 -6.01 27.33 16.27
N SER A 261 -6.89 26.63 16.99
CA SER A 261 -7.68 27.22 18.10
C SER A 261 -6.85 27.48 19.36
N GLY A 262 -5.70 26.80 19.50
CA GLY A 262 -4.85 26.82 20.69
C GLY A 262 -5.38 25.95 21.85
N ASP A 263 -6.44 25.18 21.63
CA ASP A 263 -7.06 24.27 22.61
C ASP A 263 -7.13 22.84 22.03
N ILE A 264 -6.41 21.90 22.66
CA ILE A 264 -6.44 20.47 22.32
C ILE A 264 -7.31 19.65 23.29
N SER A 265 -8.22 20.30 24.03
CA SER A 265 -9.13 19.64 24.99
C SER A 265 -9.95 18.49 24.39
N GLU A 266 -10.24 18.50 23.08
CA GLU A 266 -11.02 17.43 22.46
C GLU A 266 -10.30 16.08 22.47
N PHE A 267 -8.97 16.08 22.39
CA PHE A 267 -8.16 14.87 22.37
C PHE A 267 -7.81 14.39 23.77
N GLY A 268 -7.76 13.08 23.98
CA GLY A 268 -7.37 12.47 25.24
C GLY A 268 -8.04 11.11 25.47
N HIS A 269 -7.43 10.27 26.31
CA HIS A 269 -7.93 8.94 26.62
C HIS A 269 -8.18 8.78 28.11
N VAL A 270 -9.33 8.21 28.46
CA VAL A 270 -9.71 7.90 29.84
C VAL A 270 -9.30 6.46 30.13
N LEU A 271 -8.54 6.24 31.21
CA LEU A 271 -8.13 4.91 31.66
C LEU A 271 -8.38 4.72 33.16
N ASP A 272 -8.56 3.47 33.57
CA ASP A 272 -8.55 3.10 34.98
C ASP A 272 -7.13 2.71 35.40
N VAL A 273 -6.62 3.33 36.47
CA VAL A 273 -5.27 3.05 37.03
C VAL A 273 -5.15 1.58 37.46
N ALA A 274 -6.28 0.96 37.79
CA ALA A 274 -6.39 -0.47 38.06
C ALA A 274 -5.99 -1.34 36.86
N ASP A 275 -6.25 -0.94 35.60
CA ASP A 275 -5.88 -1.74 34.42
C ASP A 275 -4.36 -1.84 34.26
N LEU A 276 -3.65 -0.71 34.47
CA LEU A 276 -2.19 -0.65 34.49
C LEU A 276 -1.62 -1.53 35.63
N ARG A 277 -2.10 -1.33 36.86
CA ARG A 277 -1.63 -2.07 38.05
C ARG A 277 -1.89 -3.58 37.96
N ASN A 278 -3.06 -3.99 37.45
CA ASN A 278 -3.47 -5.39 37.34
C ASN A 278 -3.00 -6.08 36.05
N ARG A 279 -2.25 -5.37 35.19
CA ARG A 279 -1.67 -5.85 33.93
C ARG A 279 -2.70 -6.35 32.89
N ILE A 280 -3.83 -5.65 32.75
CA ILE A 280 -5.01 -6.08 31.97
C ILE A 280 -4.82 -5.91 30.45
N SER A 281 -4.39 -6.94 29.74
CA SER A 281 -4.31 -6.88 28.26
C SER A 281 -5.69 -6.77 27.59
N ARG A 282 -5.82 -5.85 26.63
CA ARG A 282 -7.02 -5.53 25.84
C ARG A 282 -6.60 -5.01 24.46
N ALA A 283 -6.93 -5.76 23.41
CA ALA A 283 -6.73 -5.35 22.02
C ALA A 283 -7.48 -4.03 21.70
N PRO A 284 -7.05 -3.28 20.66
CA PRO A 284 -7.76 -2.07 20.25
C PRO A 284 -9.17 -2.39 19.75
N ALA A 285 -10.06 -1.40 19.76
CA ALA A 285 -11.41 -1.55 19.23
C ALA A 285 -11.37 -1.97 17.75
N PRO A 286 -12.13 -3.00 17.33
CA PRO A 286 -12.09 -3.47 15.96
C PRO A 286 -12.71 -2.45 15.01
N VAL A 287 -11.94 -2.03 14.00
CA VAL A 287 -12.41 -1.18 12.91
C VAL A 287 -12.89 -2.07 11.77
N THR A 288 -14.18 -1.98 11.43
CA THR A 288 -14.85 -2.96 10.55
C THR A 288 -15.34 -2.39 9.22
N GLN A 289 -15.35 -1.06 9.06
CA GLN A 289 -15.83 -0.35 7.87
C GLN A 289 -15.27 1.08 7.86
N GLY A 290 -15.17 1.70 6.69
CA GLY A 290 -14.76 3.10 6.57
C GLY A 290 -13.35 3.29 6.03
N PHE A 291 -12.91 4.55 5.95
CA PHE A 291 -11.65 4.96 5.37
C PHE A 291 -10.65 5.38 6.47
N HIS A 292 -9.51 4.70 6.52
CA HIS A 292 -8.51 4.86 7.60
C HIS A 292 -7.09 4.83 7.04
N GLN A 293 -6.14 5.32 7.83
CA GLN A 293 -4.73 5.03 7.64
C GLN A 293 -4.37 3.76 8.41
N ARG A 294 -3.63 2.85 7.77
CA ARG A 294 -2.84 1.82 8.46
C ARG A 294 -1.37 2.14 8.32
N VAL A 295 -0.58 1.72 9.29
CA VAL A 295 0.88 1.87 9.30
C VAL A 295 1.48 0.50 9.54
N TYR A 296 2.47 0.11 8.74
CA TYR A 296 3.26 -1.10 8.95
C TYR A 296 4.73 -0.75 9.14
N VAL A 297 5.45 -1.64 9.83
CA VAL A 297 6.90 -1.58 10.00
C VAL A 297 7.53 -2.35 8.85
N SER A 298 8.06 -1.65 7.85
CA SER A 298 8.85 -2.27 6.79
C SER A 298 10.18 -2.77 7.34
N ASP A 299 10.67 -3.90 6.81
CA ASP A 299 12.04 -4.37 7.05
C ASP A 299 13.08 -3.59 6.20
N TYR A 300 12.62 -2.67 5.34
CA TYR A 300 13.46 -1.90 4.41
C TYR A 300 13.31 -0.39 4.64
N THR A 301 14.42 0.33 4.58
CA THR A 301 14.52 1.75 4.91
C THR A 301 15.63 2.43 4.11
N LEU A 302 15.45 3.72 3.83
CA LEU A 302 16.44 4.59 3.18
C LEU A 302 17.14 5.54 4.19
N GLY A 303 16.88 5.37 5.49
CA GLY A 303 17.23 6.31 6.55
C GLY A 303 15.99 6.68 7.37
N GLU A 304 15.97 7.88 7.94
CA GLU A 304 14.82 8.42 8.68
C GLU A 304 14.47 9.82 8.19
N GLY A 305 13.30 10.33 8.61
CA GLY A 305 12.82 11.64 8.22
C GLY A 305 12.19 11.72 6.83
N ILE A 306 11.91 12.95 6.42
CA ILE A 306 11.33 13.29 5.13
C ILE A 306 12.33 14.11 4.30
N ALA A 307 12.80 13.53 3.19
CA ALA A 307 13.52 14.26 2.16
C ALA A 307 12.54 15.07 1.30
N ARG A 308 12.27 16.34 1.67
CA ARG A 308 11.31 17.21 0.94
C ARG A 308 11.67 17.47 -0.53
N GLN A 309 12.95 17.45 -0.86
CA GLN A 309 13.46 17.54 -2.24
C GLN A 309 13.61 16.16 -2.92
N GLY A 310 13.29 15.08 -2.19
CA GLY A 310 13.54 13.71 -2.60
C GLY A 310 15.00 13.27 -2.50
N ILE A 311 15.19 11.96 -2.36
CA ILE A 311 16.43 11.28 -2.72
C ILE A 311 16.20 10.64 -4.09
N ALA A 312 17.10 10.89 -5.05
CA ALA A 312 17.03 10.32 -6.38
C ALA A 312 17.15 8.79 -6.32
N GLY A 313 16.19 8.09 -6.91
CA GLY A 313 16.25 6.63 -7.08
C GLY A 313 16.84 6.27 -8.44
N ARG A 314 16.12 6.62 -9.51
CA ARG A 314 16.43 6.27 -10.89
C ARG A 314 16.20 7.47 -11.80
N HIS A 315 17.07 7.61 -12.80
CA HIS A 315 17.25 8.83 -13.61
C HIS A 315 17.82 10.03 -12.80
N GLY A 316 18.66 10.81 -13.47
CA GLY A 316 19.70 11.61 -12.79
C GLY A 316 19.42 13.10 -12.74
N ASP A 317 18.50 13.51 -11.86
CA ASP A 317 18.23 14.91 -11.49
C ASP A 317 18.17 15.87 -12.69
N THR A 318 17.30 15.54 -13.66
CA THR A 318 17.10 16.37 -14.86
C THR A 318 15.97 17.39 -14.68
N HIS A 319 15.37 17.43 -13.48
CA HIS A 319 14.25 18.27 -13.05
C HIS A 319 13.01 18.17 -13.96
N LEU A 320 12.83 17.04 -14.66
CA LEU A 320 11.61 16.75 -15.39
C LEU A 320 10.46 16.43 -14.40
N PRO A 321 9.22 16.85 -14.70
CA PRO A 321 8.06 16.44 -13.92
C PRO A 321 7.96 14.91 -13.84
N CYS A 322 7.60 14.37 -12.67
CA CYS A 322 7.52 12.93 -12.40
C CYS A 322 8.84 12.13 -12.56
N GLU A 323 10.02 12.71 -12.35
CA GLU A 323 11.22 11.89 -12.09
C GLU A 323 11.09 11.04 -10.81
N GLN A 324 11.82 9.92 -10.69
CA GLN A 324 11.67 9.02 -9.54
C GLN A 324 12.48 9.51 -8.34
N TYR A 325 11.75 9.89 -7.29
CA TYR A 325 12.29 10.31 -6.00
C TYR A 325 11.60 9.61 -4.84
N PHE A 326 12.37 9.34 -3.79
CA PHE A 326 11.87 8.82 -2.52
C PHE A 326 11.91 9.92 -1.45
N HIS A 327 10.78 10.16 -0.81
CA HIS A 327 10.59 11.24 0.16
C HIS A 327 10.56 10.72 1.59
N TYR A 328 9.92 9.58 1.84
CA TYR A 328 9.63 9.06 3.18
C TYR A 328 10.57 7.90 3.52
N LEU A 329 11.64 8.18 4.27
CA LEU A 329 12.80 7.29 4.36
C LEU A 329 12.66 6.23 5.47
N GLY A 330 11.92 6.58 6.53
CA GLY A 330 11.75 5.81 7.75
C GLY A 330 11.12 4.42 7.55
N ARG A 331 11.26 3.56 8.56
CA ARG A 331 10.70 2.19 8.54
C ARG A 331 9.17 2.14 8.64
N TYR A 332 8.56 3.18 9.21
CA TYR A 332 7.12 3.29 9.36
C TYR A 332 6.53 3.81 8.06
N GLN A 333 5.76 2.98 7.37
CA GLN A 333 5.15 3.32 6.09
C GLN A 333 3.63 3.24 6.20
N PRO A 334 2.92 4.33 5.90
CA PRO A 334 1.47 4.33 5.90
C PRO A 334 0.89 3.86 4.57
N TYR A 335 -0.35 3.41 4.63
CA TYR A 335 -1.21 3.21 3.47
C TYR A 335 -2.67 3.54 3.83
N GLY A 336 -3.42 4.05 2.86
CA GLY A 336 -4.85 4.25 2.99
C GLY A 336 -5.58 2.93 2.80
N ILE A 337 -6.56 2.65 3.64
CA ILE A 337 -7.43 1.47 3.54
C ILE A 337 -8.88 1.89 3.61
N TYR A 338 -9.69 1.40 2.66
CA TYR A 338 -11.14 1.44 2.74
C TYR A 338 -11.66 0.04 3.03
N LEU A 339 -12.31 -0.11 4.18
CA LEU A 339 -13.04 -1.32 4.55
C LEU A 339 -14.49 -1.18 4.09
N PRO A 340 -14.98 -2.04 3.17
CA PRO A 340 -16.34 -1.94 2.65
C PRO A 340 -17.35 -2.31 3.74
N GLN A 341 -18.58 -1.83 3.58
CA GLN A 341 -19.70 -2.22 4.42
C GLN A 341 -19.89 -3.75 4.35
N ALA A 342 -20.05 -4.37 5.52
CA ALA A 342 -20.15 -5.82 5.64
C ALA A 342 -21.26 -6.38 4.74
N SER A 343 -20.88 -7.25 3.78
CA SER A 343 -21.83 -7.73 2.78
C SER A 343 -22.97 -8.49 3.44
N ALA A 344 -24.21 -8.20 3.05
CA ALA A 344 -25.41 -8.89 3.54
C ALA A 344 -25.45 -10.40 3.22
N GLN A 345 -24.44 -10.89 2.49
CA GLN A 345 -24.29 -12.26 2.01
C GLN A 345 -23.17 -13.01 2.76
N GLY A 346 -22.42 -12.35 3.66
CA GLY A 346 -21.33 -12.96 4.42
C GLY A 346 -20.14 -13.40 3.55
N THR A 347 -19.97 -12.78 2.38
CA THR A 347 -18.89 -13.10 1.44
C THR A 347 -17.57 -12.45 1.87
N VAL A 348 -16.49 -13.22 1.79
CA VAL A 348 -15.13 -12.72 2.03
C VAL A 348 -14.79 -11.67 0.95
N PRO A 349 -14.30 -10.47 1.31
CA PRO A 349 -14.00 -9.42 0.35
C PRO A 349 -12.78 -9.75 -0.52
N GLY A 350 -12.78 -9.23 -1.75
CA GLY A 350 -11.55 -9.13 -2.56
C GLY A 350 -10.64 -8.01 -2.06
N VAL A 351 -9.47 -7.86 -2.68
CA VAL A 351 -8.56 -6.72 -2.45
C VAL A 351 -8.36 -5.98 -3.76
N GLN A 352 -8.42 -4.66 -3.74
CA GLN A 352 -8.02 -3.84 -4.88
C GLN A 352 -6.99 -2.80 -4.45
N ILE A 353 -5.79 -2.96 -5.00
CA ILE A 353 -4.71 -1.99 -4.86
C ILE A 353 -5.04 -0.81 -5.77
N VAL A 354 -5.04 0.40 -5.23
CA VAL A 354 -5.31 1.68 -5.91
C VAL A 354 -4.07 2.56 -5.77
N MET A 355 -3.12 2.38 -6.67
CA MET A 355 -1.87 3.14 -6.73
C MET A 355 -2.14 4.58 -7.19
N HIS A 356 -1.59 5.54 -6.45
CA HIS A 356 -1.78 6.96 -6.71
C HIS A 356 -0.92 7.48 -7.88
N GLY A 357 -1.27 8.66 -8.40
CA GLY A 357 -0.48 9.35 -9.43
C GLY A 357 0.75 10.06 -8.87
N CYS A 358 1.49 10.75 -9.75
CA CYS A 358 2.47 11.75 -9.31
C CYS A 358 1.77 12.82 -8.45
N GLU A 359 2.53 13.51 -7.59
CA GLU A 359 2.04 14.57 -6.68
C GLU A 359 1.01 14.10 -5.61
N ALA A 360 0.48 12.89 -5.72
CA ALA A 360 -0.55 12.33 -4.86
C ALA A 360 0.06 11.46 -3.75
N ASN A 361 -0.78 10.91 -2.87
CA ASN A 361 -0.36 10.06 -1.76
C ASN A 361 -1.36 8.92 -1.49
N HIS A 362 -1.12 8.17 -0.41
CA HIS A 362 -1.94 7.07 0.08
C HIS A 362 -3.39 7.44 0.45
N ALA A 363 -3.73 8.72 0.55
CA ALA A 363 -5.09 9.17 0.82
C ALA A 363 -5.93 9.43 -0.44
N SER A 364 -5.31 9.57 -1.62
CA SER A 364 -5.89 10.33 -2.76
C SER A 364 -7.12 9.67 -3.43
N GLN A 365 -6.97 8.95 -4.55
CA GLN A 365 -8.13 8.46 -5.33
C GLN A 365 -9.07 7.51 -4.54
N ILE A 366 -8.54 6.87 -3.49
CA ILE A 366 -9.30 5.99 -2.59
C ILE A 366 -10.29 6.75 -1.70
N ASN A 367 -10.08 8.05 -1.43
CA ASN A 367 -10.97 8.87 -0.61
C ASN A 367 -12.06 9.60 -1.42
N GLU A 368 -12.54 8.96 -2.48
CA GLU A 368 -13.65 9.45 -3.29
C GLU A 368 -14.94 8.64 -3.03
N PRO A 369 -16.10 9.30 -2.81
CA PRO A 369 -17.35 8.61 -2.47
C PRO A 369 -17.79 7.53 -3.47
N ASN A 370 -17.67 7.75 -4.78
CA ASN A 370 -18.07 6.71 -5.74
C ASN A 370 -16.95 5.70 -6.00
N MET A 371 -15.67 6.02 -5.82
CA MET A 371 -14.61 4.98 -5.75
C MET A 371 -14.94 3.97 -4.66
N GLN A 372 -15.23 4.45 -3.45
CA GLN A 372 -15.64 3.64 -2.29
C GLN A 372 -16.94 2.88 -2.55
N ALA A 373 -17.98 3.55 -3.06
CA ALA A 373 -19.27 2.92 -3.30
C ALA A 373 -19.27 1.91 -4.46
N GLN A 374 -18.50 2.15 -5.53
CA GLN A 374 -18.56 1.35 -6.76
C GLN A 374 -17.56 0.19 -6.76
N PHE A 375 -16.31 0.40 -6.31
CA PHE A 375 -15.33 -0.68 -6.16
C PHE A 375 -15.35 -1.32 -4.77
N GLY A 376 -15.49 -0.52 -3.71
CA GLY A 376 -15.48 -1.02 -2.33
C GLY A 376 -16.77 -1.76 -1.99
N ASP A 377 -17.84 -1.02 -1.69
CA ASP A 377 -19.14 -1.59 -1.33
C ASP A 377 -19.75 -2.41 -2.48
N GLY A 378 -19.80 -1.85 -3.69
CA GLY A 378 -20.49 -2.40 -4.85
C GLY A 378 -19.93 -3.72 -5.40
N LEU A 379 -18.66 -4.03 -5.11
CA LEU A 379 -18.00 -5.29 -5.49
C LEU A 379 -17.48 -6.09 -4.28
N ASN A 380 -17.73 -5.62 -3.05
CA ASN A 380 -17.19 -6.18 -1.80
C ASN A 380 -15.66 -6.33 -1.85
N ARG A 381 -14.94 -5.20 -1.96
CA ARG A 381 -13.46 -5.15 -1.98
C ARG A 381 -12.92 -4.24 -0.89
N ILE A 382 -11.88 -4.70 -0.21
CA ILE A 382 -11.00 -3.82 0.56
C ILE A 382 -10.15 -3.05 -0.45
N LEU A 383 -10.27 -1.72 -0.45
CA LEU A 383 -9.43 -0.87 -1.30
C LEU A 383 -8.18 -0.47 -0.50
N VAL A 384 -7.01 -0.47 -1.12
CA VAL A 384 -5.74 -0.16 -0.44
C VAL A 384 -4.85 0.72 -1.32
N SER A 385 -4.28 1.77 -0.75
CA SER A 385 -3.40 2.70 -1.48
C SER A 385 -2.08 2.87 -0.72
N PRO A 386 -0.98 2.22 -1.16
CA PRO A 386 0.35 2.39 -0.58
C PRO A 386 0.89 3.81 -0.81
N LEU A 387 1.65 4.37 0.14
CA LEU A 387 2.40 5.61 -0.08
C LEU A 387 3.63 5.39 -0.99
N GLY A 388 4.17 4.17 -1.05
CA GLY A 388 5.24 3.79 -1.98
C GLY A 388 6.50 4.68 -1.90
N ARG A 389 6.94 5.03 -0.68
CA ARG A 389 7.97 6.03 -0.36
C ARG A 389 7.74 7.46 -0.88
N GLY A 390 6.55 7.78 -1.38
CA GLY A 390 6.11 9.15 -1.64
C GLY A 390 5.59 9.41 -3.05
N PRO A 391 5.35 10.69 -3.40
CA PRO A 391 4.60 11.08 -4.58
C PRO A 391 5.22 10.66 -5.93
N TYR A 392 6.47 10.18 -5.96
CA TYR A 392 7.16 9.81 -7.20
C TYR A 392 7.89 8.46 -7.13
N GLY A 393 7.44 7.52 -6.30
CA GLY A 393 8.09 6.21 -6.18
C GLY A 393 7.98 5.31 -7.41
N PHE A 394 7.07 5.57 -8.34
CA PHE A 394 6.78 4.77 -9.55
C PHE A 394 6.41 3.29 -9.33
N PHE A 395 6.23 2.86 -8.08
CA PHE A 395 5.90 1.48 -7.72
C PHE A 395 6.91 0.49 -8.34
N SER A 396 8.19 0.85 -8.26
CA SER A 396 9.40 0.08 -8.64
C SER A 396 10.47 0.31 -7.57
N ASP A 397 11.53 -0.50 -7.51
CA ASP A 397 12.55 -0.41 -6.45
C ASP A 397 11.89 -0.63 -5.06
N ILE A 398 12.34 0.03 -3.98
CA ILE A 398 11.69 -0.03 -2.66
C ILE A 398 10.21 0.37 -2.68
N SER A 399 9.77 1.21 -3.62
CA SER A 399 8.35 1.56 -3.80
C SER A 399 7.50 0.36 -4.24
N GLU A 400 8.07 -0.59 -4.97
CA GLU A 400 7.42 -1.87 -5.28
C GLU A 400 7.34 -2.79 -4.06
N ARG A 401 8.41 -2.84 -3.24
CA ARG A 401 8.42 -3.61 -1.99
C ARG A 401 7.32 -3.13 -1.06
N ASP A 402 7.10 -1.82 -0.96
CA ASP A 402 5.99 -1.26 -0.19
C ASP A 402 4.61 -1.74 -0.67
N VAL A 403 4.38 -1.88 -1.99
CA VAL A 403 3.09 -2.40 -2.50
C VAL A 403 2.90 -3.86 -2.13
N LEU A 404 3.97 -4.66 -2.19
CA LEU A 404 3.95 -6.07 -1.80
C LEU A 404 3.75 -6.22 -0.28
N ASP A 405 4.44 -5.42 0.54
CA ASP A 405 4.29 -5.38 2.00
C ASP A 405 2.85 -5.00 2.40
N VAL A 406 2.24 -4.02 1.73
CA VAL A 406 0.85 -3.62 1.99
C VAL A 406 -0.15 -4.72 1.61
N LEU A 407 0.06 -5.42 0.48
CA LEU A 407 -0.79 -6.55 0.11
C LEU A 407 -0.66 -7.68 1.15
N ASP A 408 0.56 -8.04 1.52
CA ASP A 408 0.83 -9.09 2.50
C ASP A 408 0.26 -8.70 3.89
N ASP A 409 0.39 -7.44 4.35
CA ASP A 409 -0.20 -6.96 5.62
C ASP A 409 -1.73 -7.08 5.64
N VAL A 410 -2.39 -6.71 4.55
CA VAL A 410 -3.85 -6.74 4.42
C VAL A 410 -4.36 -8.19 4.41
N GLN A 411 -3.69 -9.09 3.68
CA GLN A 411 -4.05 -10.51 3.65
C GLN A 411 -3.78 -11.22 4.98
N ASN A 412 -2.84 -10.73 5.79
CA ASN A 412 -2.55 -11.26 7.13
C ASN A 412 -3.53 -10.74 8.22
N HIS A 413 -4.08 -9.53 8.08
CA HIS A 413 -4.97 -8.92 9.09
C HIS A 413 -6.46 -9.02 8.77
N TYR A 414 -6.84 -9.20 7.51
CA TYR A 414 -8.24 -9.28 7.08
C TYR A 414 -8.51 -10.60 6.36
N ALA A 415 -9.70 -11.16 6.57
CA ALA A 415 -10.15 -12.27 5.73
C ALA A 415 -10.38 -11.74 4.30
N THR A 416 -9.57 -12.20 3.36
CA THR A 416 -9.61 -11.78 1.95
C THR A 416 -9.74 -13.00 1.02
N ASP A 417 -10.41 -12.84 -0.13
CA ASP A 417 -10.44 -13.83 -1.19
C ASP A 417 -9.18 -13.72 -2.08
N PRO A 418 -8.22 -14.66 -2.00
CA PRO A 418 -6.99 -14.61 -2.77
C PRO A 418 -7.22 -14.82 -4.28
N ALA A 419 -8.39 -15.29 -4.70
CA ALA A 419 -8.78 -15.37 -6.10
C ALA A 419 -9.31 -14.02 -6.65
N ARG A 420 -9.42 -12.98 -5.81
CA ARG A 420 -10.00 -11.66 -6.14
C ARG A 420 -9.09 -10.49 -5.70
N VAL A 421 -7.81 -10.57 -6.06
CA VAL A 421 -6.85 -9.47 -5.89
C VAL A 421 -6.72 -8.69 -7.21
N PHE A 422 -6.83 -7.37 -7.17
CA PHE A 422 -6.83 -6.51 -8.35
C PHE A 422 -5.74 -5.42 -8.27
N ALA A 423 -5.03 -5.19 -9.37
CA ALA A 423 -4.10 -4.08 -9.51
C ALA A 423 -4.80 -2.90 -10.19
N SER A 424 -4.78 -1.71 -9.60
CA SER A 424 -5.32 -0.52 -10.26
C SER A 424 -4.58 0.74 -9.85
N GLY A 425 -4.74 1.81 -10.64
CA GLY A 425 -4.13 3.09 -10.30
C GLY A 425 -4.21 4.13 -11.42
N TYR A 426 -3.85 5.36 -11.06
CA TYR A 426 -4.01 6.56 -11.89
C TYR A 426 -2.66 7.12 -12.32
N SER A 427 -2.47 7.46 -13.60
CA SER A 427 -1.24 8.07 -14.12
C SER A 427 0.02 7.22 -13.82
N MET A 428 0.94 7.68 -12.96
CA MET A 428 2.03 6.87 -12.39
C MET A 428 1.54 5.54 -11.80
N GLY A 429 0.42 5.55 -11.07
CA GLY A 429 -0.21 4.33 -10.55
C GLY A 429 -0.91 3.50 -11.62
N GLY A 430 -1.31 4.11 -12.75
CA GLY A 430 -1.84 3.40 -13.90
C GLY A 430 -0.75 2.62 -14.65
N TYR A 431 0.46 3.19 -14.69
CA TYR A 431 1.68 2.48 -15.06
C TYR A 431 1.98 1.35 -14.05
N GLY A 432 1.97 1.65 -12.74
CA GLY A 432 2.16 0.68 -11.66
C GLY A 432 1.20 -0.51 -11.72
N ALA A 433 -0.06 -0.28 -12.09
CA ALA A 433 -1.08 -1.33 -12.26
C ALA A 433 -0.75 -2.30 -13.39
N ILE A 434 -0.31 -1.79 -14.54
CA ILE A 434 0.12 -2.61 -15.68
C ILE A 434 1.43 -3.34 -15.31
N ARG A 435 2.36 -2.63 -14.68
CA ARG A 435 3.66 -3.14 -14.23
C ARG A 435 3.53 -4.33 -13.30
N LEU A 436 2.88 -4.16 -12.14
CA LEU A 436 2.75 -5.23 -11.16
C LEU A 436 1.92 -6.41 -11.70
N ALA A 437 0.88 -6.15 -12.51
CA ALA A 437 0.12 -7.23 -13.14
C ALA A 437 0.94 -8.02 -14.18
N ALA A 438 1.86 -7.37 -14.90
CA ALA A 438 2.72 -8.04 -15.87
C ALA A 438 3.91 -8.76 -15.21
N LEU A 439 4.45 -8.22 -14.11
CA LEU A 439 5.59 -8.79 -13.39
C LEU A 439 5.17 -9.91 -12.40
N TYR A 440 3.96 -9.82 -11.83
CA TYR A 440 3.37 -10.81 -10.93
C TYR A 440 2.00 -11.35 -11.44
N PRO A 441 1.94 -11.93 -12.65
CA PRO A 441 0.66 -12.27 -13.28
C PRO A 441 -0.11 -13.38 -12.55
N ASP A 442 0.55 -14.16 -11.68
CA ASP A 442 -0.06 -15.16 -10.79
C ASP A 442 -0.67 -14.58 -9.51
N ARG A 443 -0.55 -13.27 -9.26
CA ARG A 443 -1.12 -12.61 -8.08
C ARG A 443 -2.47 -11.94 -8.33
N PHE A 444 -2.83 -11.65 -9.58
CA PHE A 444 -3.98 -10.77 -9.90
C PHE A 444 -5.10 -11.46 -10.69
N ALA A 445 -6.34 -11.17 -10.31
CA ALA A 445 -7.57 -11.55 -11.02
C ALA A 445 -7.86 -10.66 -12.24
N GLY A 446 -7.34 -9.43 -12.23
CA GLY A 446 -7.47 -8.46 -13.30
C GLY A 446 -6.88 -7.12 -12.91
N LEU A 447 -6.92 -6.15 -13.82
CA LEU A 447 -6.40 -4.80 -13.58
C LEU A 447 -7.29 -3.67 -14.11
N VAL A 448 -7.11 -2.46 -13.56
CA VAL A 448 -7.65 -1.22 -14.11
C VAL A 448 -6.57 -0.13 -14.18
N SER A 449 -6.24 0.33 -15.37
CA SER A 449 -5.28 1.42 -15.57
C SER A 449 -5.99 2.69 -16.05
N TRP A 450 -5.95 3.77 -15.27
CA TRP A 450 -6.45 5.09 -15.65
C TRP A 450 -5.29 5.98 -16.08
N VAL A 451 -5.33 6.48 -17.32
CA VAL A 451 -4.32 7.37 -17.95
C VAL A 451 -2.88 6.93 -17.72
N GLY A 452 -2.65 5.61 -17.66
CA GLY A 452 -1.38 5.03 -17.27
C GLY A 452 -0.25 5.31 -18.26
N PHE A 453 0.91 5.75 -17.76
CA PHE A 453 2.11 5.83 -18.58
C PHE A 453 2.53 4.42 -19.08
N THR A 454 3.28 4.35 -20.19
CA THR A 454 3.73 3.09 -20.80
C THR A 454 5.19 2.74 -20.55
N GLY A 455 5.97 3.66 -19.95
CA GLY A 455 7.39 3.48 -19.66
C GLY A 455 8.34 4.24 -20.61
N ASP A 456 7.90 4.56 -21.83
CA ASP A 456 8.60 5.49 -22.74
C ASP A 456 7.60 6.47 -23.38
N ILE A 457 7.82 7.78 -23.25
CA ILE A 457 6.93 8.81 -23.84
C ILE A 457 7.05 8.88 -25.37
N THR A 458 8.09 8.29 -25.95
CA THR A 458 8.28 8.18 -27.40
C THR A 458 7.55 6.98 -28.01
N ASN A 459 6.89 6.15 -27.19
CA ASN A 459 6.02 5.07 -27.66
C ASN A 459 4.96 5.61 -28.63
N ALA A 460 5.18 5.32 -29.91
CA ALA A 460 4.28 5.57 -31.00
C ALA A 460 3.95 4.24 -31.70
N PRO A 461 2.84 4.13 -32.44
CA PRO A 461 2.56 2.98 -33.30
C PRO A 461 3.65 2.81 -34.38
N LEU A 462 4.65 1.95 -34.09
CA LEU A 462 5.84 1.68 -34.90
C LEU A 462 5.50 0.95 -36.24
N PRO A 463 6.40 0.96 -37.26
CA PRO A 463 7.48 1.91 -37.56
C PRO A 463 7.33 2.55 -38.97
N GLY A 464 7.99 3.69 -39.21
CA GLY A 464 8.11 4.29 -40.54
C GLY A 464 7.12 5.40 -40.91
N ASN A 465 6.27 5.82 -39.96
CA ASN A 465 5.44 7.01 -40.12
C ASN A 465 6.10 8.18 -39.38
N PRO A 466 6.39 9.34 -40.03
CA PRO A 466 6.79 10.52 -39.27
C PRO A 466 5.67 10.91 -38.31
N LEU A 467 6.04 11.47 -37.15
CA LEU A 467 5.11 12.21 -36.30
C LEU A 467 4.21 13.08 -37.20
N PRO A 468 2.86 12.99 -37.09
CA PRO A 468 1.96 13.89 -37.79
C PRO A 468 2.48 15.32 -37.68
N GLU A 469 2.53 16.08 -38.78
CA GLU A 469 3.21 17.39 -38.78
C GLU A 469 2.69 18.33 -37.69
N ILE A 470 1.42 18.15 -37.29
CA ILE A 470 0.79 18.81 -36.14
C ILE A 470 1.53 18.55 -34.82
N LEU A 471 1.98 17.33 -34.54
CA LEU A 471 2.75 16.99 -33.33
C LEU A 471 4.19 17.49 -33.41
N ARG A 472 4.80 17.56 -34.60
CA ARG A 472 6.10 18.24 -34.80
C ARG A 472 5.98 19.76 -34.58
N GLY A 473 4.84 20.35 -34.96
CA GLY A 473 4.51 21.75 -34.66
C GLY A 473 4.26 21.99 -33.17
N LEU A 474 3.51 21.12 -32.50
CA LEU A 474 3.23 21.23 -31.07
C LEU A 474 4.49 21.06 -30.21
N GLY A 475 5.39 20.14 -30.55
CA GLY A 475 6.72 20.02 -29.91
C GLY A 475 7.68 21.19 -30.17
N SER A 476 7.31 22.16 -31.03
CA SER A 476 8.01 23.45 -31.17
C SER A 476 7.29 24.60 -30.47
N ALA A 477 6.09 24.36 -29.92
CA ALA A 477 5.29 25.31 -29.15
C ALA A 477 5.31 25.01 -27.64
N SER A 478 5.46 23.74 -27.24
CA SER A 478 5.80 23.34 -25.88
C SER A 478 7.32 23.27 -25.69
N GLN A 479 7.81 23.58 -24.49
CA GLN A 479 9.25 23.62 -24.16
C GLN A 479 9.86 22.22 -23.93
N ILE A 480 9.28 21.17 -24.52
CA ILE A 480 9.73 19.78 -24.31
C ILE A 480 11.00 19.56 -25.16
N PRO A 481 12.16 19.19 -24.56
CA PRO A 481 13.40 18.95 -25.30
C PRO A 481 13.26 17.86 -26.36
N ASN A 482 14.15 17.88 -27.36
CA ASN A 482 14.02 17.06 -28.57
C ASN A 482 14.22 15.54 -28.29
N LEU A 483 13.12 14.80 -28.09
CA LEU A 483 13.06 13.39 -27.61
C LEU A 483 13.44 12.33 -28.66
N ALA A 484 14.59 12.49 -29.34
CA ALA A 484 14.94 11.69 -30.51
C ALA A 484 15.44 10.24 -30.24
N ASN A 485 15.67 9.86 -28.97
CA ASN A 485 16.40 8.63 -28.61
C ASN A 485 15.68 7.74 -27.58
N GLY A 486 14.36 7.88 -27.39
CA GLY A 486 13.63 7.29 -26.27
C GLY A 486 13.73 8.18 -25.02
N ALA A 487 12.69 8.19 -24.20
CA ALA A 487 12.66 8.93 -22.95
C ALA A 487 11.71 8.28 -21.94
N SER A 488 12.28 7.58 -20.97
CA SER A 488 11.60 7.21 -19.74
C SER A 488 11.46 8.42 -18.81
N ILE A 489 10.38 8.42 -18.02
CA ILE A 489 10.16 9.35 -16.91
C ILE A 489 9.89 8.47 -15.69
N GLY A 490 10.73 8.63 -14.65
CA GLY A 490 10.68 7.87 -13.40
C GLY A 490 11.12 6.40 -13.52
N ALA A 491 10.39 5.59 -14.29
CA ALA A 491 10.68 4.16 -14.44
C ALA A 491 11.43 3.84 -15.74
N ALA A 492 12.47 2.99 -15.67
CA ALA A 492 13.27 2.59 -16.84
C ALA A 492 12.61 1.48 -17.69
N GLU A 493 11.49 0.91 -17.22
CA GLU A 493 10.85 -0.24 -17.85
C GLU A 493 9.77 0.19 -18.85
N ASN A 494 9.98 -0.08 -20.13
CA ASN A 494 8.95 0.09 -21.15
C ASN A 494 7.93 -1.06 -21.08
N ILE A 495 6.94 -0.95 -20.19
CA ILE A 495 6.02 -2.06 -19.86
C ILE A 495 5.17 -2.55 -21.05
N ILE A 496 5.10 -1.77 -22.14
CA ILE A 496 4.51 -2.20 -23.42
C ILE A 496 5.17 -3.49 -23.97
N ASP A 497 6.44 -3.74 -23.65
CA ASP A 497 7.16 -4.93 -24.09
C ASP A 497 6.78 -6.20 -23.31
N PHE A 498 6.11 -6.04 -22.16
CA PHE A 498 5.76 -7.10 -21.19
C PHE A 498 4.27 -7.47 -21.19
N ILE A 499 3.45 -6.81 -22.02
CA ILE A 499 1.99 -7.05 -22.17
C ILE A 499 1.63 -8.51 -22.49
N GLY A 500 2.57 -9.31 -23.03
CA GLY A 500 2.40 -10.76 -23.22
C GLY A 500 2.19 -11.55 -21.93
N ASN A 501 2.70 -11.06 -20.79
CA ASN A 501 2.55 -11.70 -19.48
C ASN A 501 1.09 -11.65 -18.98
N LEU A 502 0.30 -10.70 -19.48
CA LEU A 502 -1.11 -10.48 -19.13
C LEU A 502 -2.06 -11.48 -19.80
N ARG A 503 -1.54 -12.55 -20.43
CA ARG A 503 -2.32 -13.60 -21.12
C ARG A 503 -3.52 -14.10 -20.30
N HIS A 504 -3.36 -14.22 -18.98
CA HIS A 504 -4.40 -14.68 -18.05
C HIS A 504 -4.89 -13.62 -17.06
N VAL A 505 -4.56 -12.34 -17.27
CA VAL A 505 -4.93 -11.21 -16.40
C VAL A 505 -5.73 -10.18 -17.21
N PRO A 506 -7.08 -10.28 -17.24
CA PRO A 506 -7.93 -9.35 -17.99
C PRO A 506 -7.82 -7.91 -17.45
N GLY A 507 -7.77 -6.93 -18.35
CA GLY A 507 -7.57 -5.52 -17.97
C GLY A 507 -8.54 -4.53 -18.61
N ALA A 508 -9.02 -3.58 -17.81
CA ALA A 508 -9.64 -2.34 -18.28
C ALA A 508 -8.58 -1.24 -18.37
N TYR A 509 -8.51 -0.58 -19.53
CA TYR A 509 -7.52 0.46 -19.82
C TYR A 509 -8.26 1.72 -20.25
N VAL A 510 -8.16 2.80 -19.48
CA VAL A 510 -9.00 3.99 -19.61
C VAL A 510 -8.12 5.19 -19.90
N TYR A 511 -8.32 5.82 -21.05
CA TYR A 511 -7.45 6.88 -21.52
C TYR A 511 -8.19 8.13 -22.01
N ALA A 512 -7.56 9.26 -21.75
CA ALA A 512 -7.99 10.59 -22.17
C ALA A 512 -7.46 10.90 -23.57
N GLY A 513 -8.30 11.47 -24.43
CA GLY A 513 -7.92 11.86 -25.80
C GLY A 513 -7.30 13.25 -25.91
N ALA A 514 -7.58 14.13 -24.94
CA ALA A 514 -6.99 15.44 -24.79
C ALA A 514 -5.98 15.49 -23.62
N ASP A 515 -5.41 14.34 -23.26
CA ASP A 515 -4.44 14.20 -22.17
C ASP A 515 -3.17 15.04 -22.44
N GLU A 516 -2.93 15.99 -21.55
CA GLU A 516 -1.86 16.97 -21.60
C GLU A 516 -0.54 16.49 -20.98
N LEU A 517 -0.56 15.39 -20.21
CA LEU A 517 0.61 14.83 -19.53
C LEU A 517 1.05 13.48 -20.13
N VAL A 518 0.13 12.52 -20.25
CA VAL A 518 0.36 11.20 -20.84
C VAL A 518 -0.26 11.18 -22.24
N GLN A 519 0.53 11.65 -23.21
CA GLN A 519 0.09 11.85 -24.59
C GLN A 519 -0.61 10.62 -25.17
N VAL A 520 -1.79 10.84 -25.79
CA VAL A 520 -2.66 9.80 -26.39
C VAL A 520 -1.94 8.88 -27.39
N THR A 521 -0.82 9.32 -27.99
CA THR A 521 0.04 8.47 -28.83
C THR A 521 0.55 7.23 -28.10
N THR A 522 0.95 7.38 -26.83
CA THR A 522 1.45 6.29 -26.00
C THR A 522 0.35 5.29 -25.65
N SER A 523 -0.87 5.77 -25.36
CA SER A 523 -2.02 4.92 -25.07
C SER A 523 -2.51 4.17 -26.31
N LEU A 524 -2.44 4.78 -27.50
CA LEU A 524 -2.73 4.12 -28.77
C LEU A 524 -1.69 3.06 -29.14
N ALA A 525 -0.41 3.29 -28.81
CA ALA A 525 0.63 2.26 -28.94
C ALA A 525 0.32 1.06 -28.02
N LEU A 526 -0.05 1.30 -26.76
CA LEU A 526 -0.50 0.27 -25.83
C LEU A 526 -1.73 -0.49 -26.36
N ALA A 527 -2.75 0.21 -26.86
CA ALA A 527 -3.94 -0.40 -27.45
C ALA A 527 -3.60 -1.30 -28.65
N GLN A 528 -2.67 -0.86 -29.52
CA GLN A 528 -2.16 -1.67 -30.62
C GLN A 528 -1.43 -2.92 -30.11
N ARG A 529 -0.57 -2.78 -29.09
CA ARG A 529 0.18 -3.90 -28.50
C ARG A 529 -0.74 -4.92 -27.84
N LEU A 530 -1.72 -4.47 -27.05
CA LEU A 530 -2.80 -5.29 -26.49
C LEU A 530 -3.55 -6.03 -27.62
N GLY A 531 -3.92 -5.33 -28.69
CA GLY A 531 -4.55 -5.92 -29.88
C GLY A 531 -3.68 -6.90 -30.68
N GLN A 532 -2.38 -6.99 -30.41
CA GLN A 532 -1.45 -7.99 -30.95
C GLN A 532 -1.15 -9.14 -29.98
N SER A 533 -1.59 -9.03 -28.72
CA SER A 533 -1.40 -10.04 -27.67
C SER A 533 -2.53 -11.07 -27.63
N ASP A 534 -2.29 -12.17 -26.92
CA ASP A 534 -3.31 -13.16 -26.54
C ASP A 534 -3.99 -12.83 -25.20
N SER A 535 -3.92 -11.57 -24.74
CA SER A 535 -4.45 -11.12 -23.44
C SER A 535 -5.89 -10.61 -23.59
N PRO A 536 -6.84 -10.92 -22.69
CA PRO A 536 -8.14 -10.27 -22.68
C PRO A 536 -8.02 -8.81 -22.22
N PHE A 537 -8.70 -7.89 -22.89
CA PHE A 537 -8.71 -6.48 -22.49
C PHE A 537 -9.94 -5.74 -22.97
N GLN A 538 -10.24 -4.62 -22.33
CA GLN A 538 -11.08 -3.57 -22.89
C GLN A 538 -10.37 -2.22 -22.75
N PHE A 539 -10.06 -1.60 -23.88
CA PHE A 539 -9.44 -0.28 -23.96
C PHE A 539 -10.53 0.75 -24.25
N PHE A 540 -10.69 1.74 -23.38
CA PHE A 540 -11.65 2.84 -23.47
C PHE A 540 -10.90 4.14 -23.75
N LEU A 541 -11.16 4.75 -24.90
CA LEU A 541 -10.69 6.09 -25.23
C LEU A 541 -11.84 7.09 -25.06
N HIS A 542 -11.68 8.07 -24.18
CA HIS A 542 -12.59 9.21 -24.00
C HIS A 542 -12.03 10.44 -24.74
N PRO A 543 -12.48 10.76 -25.97
CA PRO A 543 -11.76 11.71 -26.83
C PRO A 543 -11.68 13.14 -26.31
N VAL A 544 -12.58 13.52 -25.39
CA VAL A 544 -12.71 14.88 -24.81
C VAL A 544 -12.24 14.98 -23.36
N ALA A 545 -11.76 13.89 -22.77
CA ALA A 545 -11.21 13.92 -21.42
C ALA A 545 -9.75 14.43 -21.44
N GLU A 546 -9.39 15.17 -20.40
CA GLU A 546 -8.04 15.64 -20.03
C GLU A 546 -7.48 14.75 -18.90
N HIS A 547 -6.20 14.89 -18.53
CA HIS A 547 -5.51 13.92 -17.67
C HIS A 547 -6.22 13.65 -16.33
N LEU A 548 -6.72 14.70 -15.66
CA LEU A 548 -7.39 14.59 -14.34
C LEU A 548 -8.93 14.41 -14.43
N THR A 549 -9.50 14.31 -15.63
CA THR A 549 -10.96 14.33 -15.82
C THR A 549 -11.70 13.20 -15.11
N PHE A 550 -11.15 11.99 -15.05
CA PHE A 550 -11.85 10.85 -14.43
C PHE A 550 -11.93 10.99 -12.90
N MET A 551 -10.84 11.43 -12.28
CA MET A 551 -10.76 11.77 -10.84
C MET A 551 -11.73 12.91 -10.48
N LEU A 552 -11.81 13.95 -11.32
CA LEU A 552 -12.76 15.05 -11.14
C LEU A 552 -14.23 14.64 -11.21
N LEU A 553 -14.56 13.60 -11.99
CA LEU A 553 -15.92 13.10 -12.14
C LEU A 553 -16.34 12.15 -11.02
N ASP A 554 -15.39 11.42 -10.41
CA ASP A 554 -15.65 10.35 -9.45
C ASP A 554 -16.75 9.40 -9.98
N GLN A 555 -16.51 8.79 -11.15
CA GLN A 555 -17.46 7.88 -11.83
C GLN A 555 -16.73 6.71 -12.49
N TRP A 556 -16.76 5.56 -11.80
CA TRP A 556 -15.91 4.39 -12.06
C TRP A 556 -16.71 3.12 -12.41
N GLN A 557 -18.04 3.23 -12.51
CA GLN A 557 -18.96 2.09 -12.61
C GLN A 557 -18.66 1.17 -13.81
N LYS A 558 -18.22 1.74 -14.93
CA LYS A 558 -17.90 0.99 -16.16
C LYS A 558 -16.69 0.06 -15.96
N GLU A 559 -15.69 0.53 -15.22
CA GLU A 559 -14.49 -0.20 -14.84
C GLU A 559 -14.75 -1.21 -13.71
N ALA A 560 -15.60 -0.82 -12.76
CA ALA A 560 -16.12 -1.72 -11.72
C ALA A 560 -16.90 -2.89 -12.34
N ASP A 561 -17.79 -2.62 -13.31
CA ASP A 561 -18.56 -3.64 -14.02
C ASP A 561 -17.67 -4.59 -14.83
N TYR A 562 -16.64 -4.08 -15.52
CA TYR A 562 -15.68 -4.93 -16.24
C TYR A 562 -14.97 -5.92 -15.32
N THR A 563 -14.58 -5.48 -14.12
CA THR A 563 -13.82 -6.32 -13.18
C THR A 563 -14.69 -7.17 -12.24
N ARG A 564 -16.01 -7.01 -12.25
CA ARG A 564 -16.96 -7.56 -11.26
C ARG A 564 -16.81 -9.07 -11.02
N ASP A 565 -16.80 -9.85 -12.09
CA ASP A 565 -16.83 -11.31 -12.06
C ASP A 565 -15.49 -11.97 -12.38
N LEU A 566 -14.41 -11.17 -12.46
CA LEU A 566 -13.07 -11.69 -12.72
C LEU A 566 -12.52 -12.46 -11.52
N VAL A 567 -11.84 -13.57 -11.81
CA VAL A 567 -11.15 -14.42 -10.84
C VAL A 567 -9.77 -14.82 -11.36
N ARG A 568 -8.81 -14.91 -10.44
CA ARG A 568 -7.42 -15.26 -10.72
C ARG A 568 -7.30 -16.66 -11.31
N VAL A 569 -6.51 -16.79 -12.38
CA VAL A 569 -6.13 -18.10 -12.95
C VAL A 569 -4.90 -18.60 -12.20
N GLU A 570 -4.99 -19.78 -11.57
CA GLU A 570 -3.88 -20.31 -10.75
C GLU A 570 -2.93 -21.21 -11.54
N ASN A 571 -3.46 -22.21 -12.24
CA ASN A 571 -2.69 -23.22 -12.96
C ASN A 571 -3.10 -23.26 -14.45
N PRO A 572 -2.70 -22.26 -15.26
CA PRO A 572 -3.03 -22.24 -16.68
C PRO A 572 -2.29 -23.33 -17.45
N THR A 573 -2.87 -23.88 -18.52
CA THR A 573 -2.20 -24.92 -19.33
C THR A 573 -0.96 -24.44 -20.08
N ARG A 574 -0.82 -23.11 -20.27
CA ARG A 574 0.32 -22.46 -20.93
C ARG A 574 0.70 -21.20 -20.17
N VAL A 575 1.99 -21.03 -19.89
CA VAL A 575 2.56 -19.79 -19.34
C VAL A 575 3.42 -19.15 -20.41
N THR A 576 3.13 -17.88 -20.71
CA THR A 576 4.02 -16.99 -21.46
C THR A 576 4.48 -15.92 -20.48
N TYR A 577 5.78 -15.83 -20.24
CA TYR A 577 6.36 -14.90 -19.27
C TYR A 577 7.69 -14.35 -19.76
N ARG A 578 7.78 -13.03 -19.79
CA ARG A 578 8.95 -12.23 -20.10
C ARG A 578 9.45 -11.57 -18.82
N THR A 579 10.75 -11.62 -18.58
CA THR A 579 11.40 -10.98 -17.43
C THR A 579 12.78 -10.43 -17.79
N ASP A 580 13.32 -9.51 -17.01
CA ASP A 580 14.69 -9.01 -17.11
C ASP A 580 15.27 -8.82 -15.71
N LEU A 581 16.47 -9.35 -15.45
CA LEU A 581 17.15 -9.22 -14.16
C LEU A 581 17.52 -7.76 -13.83
N ALA A 582 17.45 -6.84 -14.81
CA ALA A 582 17.60 -5.41 -14.59
C ALA A 582 16.48 -4.78 -13.73
N PHE A 583 15.40 -5.52 -13.45
CA PHE A 583 14.27 -5.08 -12.63
C PHE A 583 14.21 -5.78 -11.27
N ASP A 584 15.10 -6.75 -11.02
CA ASP A 584 15.25 -7.38 -9.70
C ASP A 584 15.94 -6.40 -8.73
N PHE A 585 15.46 -6.37 -7.48
CA PHE A 585 16.08 -5.61 -6.39
C PHE A 585 16.26 -6.55 -5.18
N PRO A 586 17.29 -7.42 -5.19
CA PRO A 586 17.50 -8.42 -4.15
C PRO A 586 17.71 -7.83 -2.75
N GLU A 587 18.20 -6.60 -2.65
CA GLU A 587 18.28 -5.80 -1.41
C GLU A 587 16.92 -5.53 -0.77
N TYR A 588 15.83 -5.54 -1.54
CA TYR A 588 14.45 -5.42 -1.10
C TYR A 588 13.67 -6.74 -1.24
N ASN A 589 14.37 -7.87 -1.45
CA ASN A 589 13.76 -9.17 -1.71
C ASN A 589 12.74 -9.16 -2.88
N ILE A 590 13.04 -8.39 -3.93
CA ILE A 590 12.29 -8.37 -5.19
C ILE A 590 13.04 -9.22 -6.22
N ALA A 591 12.33 -10.20 -6.79
CA ALA A 591 12.81 -10.98 -7.92
C ALA A 591 11.64 -11.36 -8.85
N HIS A 592 11.77 -11.05 -10.13
CA HIS A 592 10.80 -11.32 -11.20
C HIS A 592 11.10 -12.66 -11.89
N ASP A 593 11.37 -13.69 -11.08
CA ASP A 593 11.88 -14.99 -11.55
C ASP A 593 10.80 -16.08 -11.69
N ARG A 594 9.52 -15.71 -11.67
CA ARG A 594 8.38 -16.63 -11.57
C ARG A 594 7.10 -16.13 -12.23
N ALA A 595 6.28 -17.09 -12.65
CA ALA A 595 4.88 -16.90 -13.00
C ALA A 595 4.15 -18.25 -12.93
N TYR A 596 3.05 -18.32 -12.18
CA TYR A 596 2.24 -19.54 -12.02
C TYR A 596 3.09 -20.75 -11.58
N TRP A 597 3.25 -21.76 -12.44
CA TRP A 597 4.04 -22.98 -12.18
C TRP A 597 5.48 -22.95 -12.72
N ILE A 598 5.95 -21.83 -13.29
CA ILE A 598 7.39 -21.60 -13.53
C ILE A 598 7.98 -20.69 -12.45
N SER A 599 9.21 -20.99 -12.02
CA SER A 599 9.95 -20.23 -11.00
C SER A 599 11.46 -20.38 -11.19
N GLN A 600 12.26 -19.62 -10.43
CA GLN A 600 13.72 -19.71 -10.44
C GLN A 600 14.33 -19.53 -11.84
N ILE A 601 13.70 -18.68 -12.67
CA ILE A 601 14.19 -18.35 -14.01
C ILE A 601 15.54 -17.64 -13.87
N ARG A 602 16.58 -18.16 -14.52
CA ARG A 602 17.91 -17.55 -14.56
C ARG A 602 18.31 -17.31 -16.00
N ALA A 603 18.71 -16.08 -16.30
CA ALA A 603 19.11 -15.67 -17.63
C ALA A 603 20.46 -16.29 -18.05
N GLN A 604 20.64 -16.51 -19.34
CA GLN A 604 21.91 -16.99 -19.92
C GLN A 604 22.92 -15.84 -20.09
N GLY A 605 22.44 -14.61 -20.22
CA GLY A 605 23.20 -13.37 -20.24
C GLY A 605 22.32 -12.17 -19.88
N ALA A 606 22.90 -10.96 -19.91
CA ALA A 606 22.17 -9.73 -19.61
C ALA A 606 21.03 -9.46 -20.60
N GLY A 607 19.95 -8.86 -20.10
CA GLY A 607 18.75 -8.51 -20.86
C GLY A 607 17.62 -9.54 -20.73
N ILE A 608 16.57 -9.28 -21.51
CA ILE A 608 15.29 -10.01 -21.47
C ILE A 608 15.46 -11.52 -21.61
N SER A 609 14.74 -12.27 -20.77
CA SER A 609 14.48 -13.71 -20.86
C SER A 609 13.01 -13.94 -21.22
N ASP A 610 12.75 -14.83 -22.19
CA ASP A 610 11.40 -15.21 -22.60
C ASP A 610 11.16 -16.71 -22.34
N VAL A 611 10.09 -17.03 -21.60
CA VAL A 611 9.60 -18.38 -21.36
C VAL A 611 8.19 -18.50 -21.95
N ASP A 612 7.98 -19.46 -22.86
CA ASP A 612 6.63 -19.78 -23.36
C ASP A 612 6.45 -21.30 -23.39
N LEU A 613 5.86 -21.85 -22.33
CA LEU A 613 5.74 -23.29 -22.08
C LEU A 613 4.28 -23.70 -21.90
N THR A 614 3.94 -24.85 -22.47
CA THR A 614 2.62 -25.50 -22.37
C THR A 614 2.77 -26.86 -21.68
N ALA A 615 2.08 -27.05 -20.56
CA ALA A 615 2.11 -28.25 -19.73
C ALA A 615 0.68 -28.75 -19.48
N PRO A 616 0.07 -29.51 -20.41
CA PRO A 616 -1.33 -29.95 -20.32
C PRO A 616 -1.51 -31.17 -19.38
N GLY A 617 -0.67 -31.36 -18.37
CA GLY A 617 -0.70 -32.56 -17.50
C GLY A 617 -2.00 -32.71 -16.73
N CYS A 618 -2.53 -31.62 -16.16
CA CYS A 618 -3.85 -31.59 -15.53
C CYS A 618 -5.02 -31.60 -16.53
N GLY A 619 -4.76 -31.47 -17.83
CA GLY A 619 -5.74 -30.97 -18.79
C GLY A 619 -6.12 -29.53 -18.46
N GLY A 620 -7.30 -29.09 -18.87
CA GLY A 620 -7.86 -27.79 -18.50
C GLY A 620 -8.69 -27.18 -19.62
N SER A 621 -8.61 -25.86 -19.77
CA SER A 621 -9.22 -25.15 -20.88
C SER A 621 -8.32 -24.04 -21.40
N GLN A 622 -8.54 -23.66 -22.66
CA GLN A 622 -7.91 -22.54 -23.32
C GLN A 622 -8.99 -21.53 -23.73
N TRP A 623 -8.78 -20.26 -23.42
CA TRP A 623 -9.70 -19.19 -23.82
C TRP A 623 -9.72 -18.99 -25.34
N MET A 624 -10.92 -18.91 -25.89
CA MET A 624 -11.16 -18.45 -27.25
C MET A 624 -11.50 -16.96 -27.19
N LEU A 625 -10.67 -16.13 -27.82
CA LEU A 625 -10.80 -14.68 -27.76
C LEU A 625 -11.51 -14.14 -29.00
N GLU A 626 -12.42 -13.20 -28.79
CA GLU A 626 -13.13 -12.47 -29.83
C GLU A 626 -12.73 -10.99 -29.76
N LYS A 627 -12.25 -10.45 -30.89
CA LYS A 627 -11.96 -9.01 -31.03
C LYS A 627 -13.23 -8.26 -31.37
N GLY A 628 -13.43 -7.11 -30.74
CA GLY A 628 -14.61 -6.28 -30.92
C GLY A 628 -14.33 -4.79 -30.77
N GLN A 629 -15.39 -4.02 -30.96
CA GLN A 629 -15.46 -2.59 -30.68
C GLN A 629 -16.76 -2.31 -29.93
N ASP A 630 -16.74 -1.26 -29.12
CA ASP A 630 -17.91 -0.80 -28.35
C ASP A 630 -17.86 0.73 -28.21
N ALA A 631 -18.97 1.35 -27.80
CA ALA A 631 -19.03 2.80 -27.56
C ALA A 631 -20.12 3.16 -26.54
N GLY A 632 -19.88 4.20 -25.76
CA GLY A 632 -20.82 4.68 -24.75
C GLY A 632 -20.79 6.19 -24.59
N LEU A 633 -21.77 6.70 -23.84
CA LEU A 633 -21.97 8.15 -23.61
C LEU A 633 -21.74 8.57 -22.16
N GLN A 634 -21.46 7.64 -21.24
CA GLN A 634 -21.41 7.86 -19.80
C GLN A 634 -20.14 7.28 -19.18
N PRO A 635 -19.54 7.94 -18.15
CA PRO A 635 -19.88 9.28 -17.67
C PRO A 635 -19.52 10.39 -18.69
N LEU A 636 -18.63 10.08 -19.62
CA LEU A 636 -18.30 10.87 -20.81
C LEU A 636 -18.42 9.99 -22.07
N PRO A 637 -18.49 10.58 -23.28
CA PRO A 637 -18.42 9.83 -24.53
C PRO A 637 -17.10 9.07 -24.67
N TRP A 638 -17.18 7.77 -24.97
CA TRP A 638 -16.03 6.90 -25.22
C TRP A 638 -16.25 5.98 -26.42
N VAL A 639 -15.14 5.60 -27.03
CA VAL A 639 -15.04 4.50 -27.98
C VAL A 639 -14.10 3.45 -27.42
N SER A 640 -14.30 2.19 -27.78
CA SER A 640 -13.54 1.08 -27.23
C SER A 640 -13.08 0.09 -28.30
N THR A 641 -11.88 -0.43 -28.11
CA THR A 641 -11.40 -1.67 -28.74
C THR A 641 -11.24 -2.71 -27.65
N LEU A 642 -11.65 -3.95 -27.93
CA LEU A 642 -11.66 -5.01 -26.93
C LEU A 642 -11.26 -6.36 -27.51
N GLN A 643 -10.75 -7.21 -26.62
CA GLN A 643 -10.55 -8.63 -26.85
C GLN A 643 -11.15 -9.37 -25.66
N ARG A 644 -12.34 -9.99 -25.86
CA ARG A 644 -13.09 -10.66 -24.79
C ARG A 644 -12.99 -12.18 -24.90
N ILE A 645 -13.11 -12.86 -23.76
CA ILE A 645 -13.28 -14.32 -23.72
C ILE A 645 -14.69 -14.64 -24.24
N SER A 646 -14.80 -15.28 -25.41
CA SER A 646 -16.09 -15.65 -26.00
C SER A 646 -16.52 -17.07 -25.62
N SER A 647 -15.54 -17.96 -25.41
CA SER A 647 -15.75 -19.33 -24.95
C SER A 647 -14.44 -19.92 -24.43
N SER A 648 -14.47 -21.16 -23.94
CA SER A 648 -13.28 -21.90 -23.52
C SER A 648 -13.28 -23.27 -24.19
N ALA A 649 -12.20 -23.61 -24.90
CA ALA A 649 -11.99 -24.90 -25.52
C ALA A 649 -11.35 -25.87 -24.52
N PRO A 650 -11.79 -27.13 -24.39
CA PRO A 650 -11.18 -28.10 -23.48
C PRO A 650 -9.80 -28.54 -23.98
N VAL A 651 -8.82 -28.58 -23.07
CA VAL A 651 -7.48 -29.12 -23.30
C VAL A 651 -7.41 -30.49 -22.63
N PRO A 652 -7.19 -31.60 -23.38
CA PRO A 652 -7.13 -32.93 -22.80
C PRO A 652 -5.87 -33.13 -21.95
N ALA A 653 -6.01 -33.83 -20.83
CA ALA A 653 -4.88 -34.18 -19.96
C ALA A 653 -3.86 -35.06 -20.71
N ARG A 654 -2.60 -34.63 -20.73
CA ARG A 654 -1.47 -35.34 -21.36
C ARG A 654 -0.17 -35.01 -20.64
N ALA A 655 0.60 -36.04 -20.31
CA ALA A 655 1.96 -35.92 -19.77
C ALA A 655 2.93 -35.36 -20.85
N ALA A 656 2.90 -34.04 -21.04
CA ALA A 656 3.72 -33.37 -22.05
C ALA A 656 4.23 -32.01 -21.60
N LEU A 657 5.32 -31.56 -22.24
CA LEU A 657 5.91 -30.24 -22.06
C LEU A 657 6.38 -29.70 -23.42
N GLU A 658 5.72 -28.66 -23.92
CA GLU A 658 5.95 -28.13 -25.27
C GLU A 658 6.15 -26.61 -25.23
N GLY A 659 7.11 -26.06 -25.98
CA GLY A 659 7.30 -24.60 -26.01
C GLY A 659 8.66 -24.08 -26.46
N THR A 660 8.94 -22.83 -26.10
CA THR A 660 10.17 -22.10 -26.42
C THR A 660 10.81 -21.46 -25.19
N LEU A 661 12.14 -21.44 -25.15
CA LEU A 661 12.96 -20.68 -24.19
C LEU A 661 13.95 -19.79 -24.94
N ALA A 662 14.03 -18.50 -24.60
CA ALA A 662 15.06 -17.60 -25.12
C ALA A 662 15.79 -16.86 -23.99
N ASN A 663 17.12 -16.81 -24.08
CA ASN A 663 18.04 -16.30 -23.05
C ASN A 663 17.86 -16.94 -21.65
N VAL A 664 17.40 -18.20 -21.55
CA VAL A 664 17.21 -18.91 -20.26
C VAL A 664 18.29 -19.95 -20.04
N GLN A 665 19.08 -19.80 -18.96
CA GLN A 665 20.03 -20.80 -18.48
C GLN A 665 19.32 -21.92 -17.71
N SER A 666 18.39 -21.56 -16.82
CA SER A 666 17.61 -22.54 -16.06
C SER A 666 16.26 -22.01 -15.58
N LEU A 667 15.32 -22.93 -15.33
CA LEU A 667 14.07 -22.67 -14.62
C LEU A 667 13.61 -23.91 -13.85
N THR A 668 12.69 -23.72 -12.91
CA THR A 668 12.02 -24.78 -12.16
C THR A 668 10.52 -24.81 -12.48
N LEU A 669 10.02 -26.00 -12.86
CA LEU A 669 8.62 -26.35 -13.03
C LEU A 669 8.04 -26.92 -11.74
N ASP A 670 6.86 -26.48 -11.33
CA ASP A 670 6.12 -27.21 -10.31
C ASP A 670 5.38 -28.42 -10.90
N ALA A 671 5.84 -29.61 -10.54
CA ALA A 671 5.31 -30.89 -10.96
C ALA A 671 3.93 -31.21 -10.34
N ASP A 672 3.56 -30.59 -9.22
CA ASP A 672 2.20 -30.73 -8.65
C ASP A 672 1.21 -29.84 -9.39
N ALA A 673 1.51 -28.54 -9.51
CA ALA A 673 0.69 -27.57 -10.23
C ALA A 673 0.41 -27.93 -11.70
N THR A 674 1.35 -28.63 -12.35
CA THR A 674 1.20 -29.14 -13.72
C THR A 674 0.63 -30.56 -13.81
N CYS A 675 0.40 -31.23 -12.67
CA CYS A 675 0.02 -32.65 -12.56
C CYS A 675 0.99 -33.62 -13.27
N LEU A 676 2.28 -33.27 -13.38
CA LEU A 676 3.32 -34.09 -14.03
C LEU A 676 4.16 -34.93 -13.05
N ARG A 677 3.96 -34.79 -11.73
CA ARG A 677 4.71 -35.53 -10.70
C ARG A 677 4.71 -37.04 -10.94
N GLY A 678 5.90 -37.64 -11.00
CA GLY A 678 6.09 -39.09 -11.19
C GLY A 678 5.65 -39.67 -12.55
N GLN A 679 5.20 -38.85 -13.51
CA GLN A 679 4.84 -39.31 -14.85
C GLN A 679 6.01 -39.19 -15.82
N ALA A 680 6.10 -40.07 -16.83
CA ALA A 680 7.04 -39.90 -17.94
C ALA A 680 6.51 -38.81 -18.89
N ILE A 681 7.31 -37.76 -19.13
CA ILE A 681 6.88 -36.52 -19.80
C ILE A 681 7.41 -36.50 -21.22
N ALA A 682 6.52 -36.51 -22.22
CA ALA A 682 6.90 -36.30 -23.62
C ALA A 682 7.16 -34.81 -23.89
N TYR A 683 8.36 -34.44 -24.34
CA TYR A 683 8.71 -33.04 -24.53
C TYR A 683 9.06 -32.68 -25.98
N ARG A 684 8.77 -31.42 -26.35
CA ARG A 684 9.30 -30.74 -27.54
C ARG A 684 9.58 -29.28 -27.19
N ILE A 685 10.84 -28.93 -26.98
CA ILE A 685 11.25 -27.59 -26.55
C ILE A 685 12.32 -27.05 -27.49
N GLN A 686 12.05 -25.88 -28.06
CA GLN A 686 13.03 -25.09 -28.79
C GLN A 686 13.74 -24.16 -27.81
N SER A 687 15.08 -24.18 -27.78
CA SER A 687 15.85 -23.19 -27.03
C SER A 687 16.91 -22.54 -27.90
N ASP A 688 17.25 -21.28 -27.63
CA ASP A 688 18.33 -20.55 -28.32
C ASP A 688 19.73 -20.89 -27.76
N ALA A 689 19.79 -21.34 -26.50
CA ALA A 689 20.98 -21.71 -25.77
C ALA A 689 20.82 -23.09 -25.07
N PRO A 690 21.88 -23.68 -24.51
CA PRO A 690 21.74 -24.80 -23.58
C PRO A 690 21.03 -24.35 -22.30
N ALA A 691 20.02 -25.10 -21.86
CA ALA A 691 19.16 -24.72 -20.73
C ALA A 691 18.81 -25.92 -19.85
N ARG A 692 18.62 -25.71 -18.54
CA ARG A 692 18.17 -26.75 -17.59
C ARG A 692 16.76 -26.47 -17.07
N ILE A 693 15.84 -27.41 -17.30
CA ILE A 693 14.53 -27.41 -16.67
C ILE A 693 14.55 -28.38 -15.49
N SER A 694 14.39 -27.88 -14.27
CA SER A 694 14.23 -28.69 -13.06
C SER A 694 12.75 -28.86 -12.73
N LEU A 695 12.36 -29.95 -12.06
CA LEU A 695 11.01 -30.15 -11.54
C LEU A 695 11.02 -30.13 -10.01
N SER A 696 9.93 -29.67 -9.40
CA SER A 696 9.74 -29.65 -7.93
C SER A 696 9.80 -31.03 -7.27
N ASP A 697 9.72 -32.13 -8.04
CA ASP A 697 9.92 -33.50 -7.58
C ASP A 697 11.37 -34.04 -7.72
N GLY A 698 12.32 -33.17 -8.07
CA GLY A 698 13.76 -33.46 -8.12
C GLY A 698 14.28 -34.03 -9.45
N ARG A 699 13.41 -34.21 -10.45
CA ARG A 699 13.82 -34.54 -11.82
C ARG A 699 14.36 -33.32 -12.55
N ALA A 700 15.15 -33.53 -13.60
CA ALA A 700 15.65 -32.47 -14.45
C ALA A 700 15.77 -32.92 -15.92
N LEU A 701 15.66 -31.96 -16.82
CA LEU A 701 15.85 -32.08 -18.26
C LEU A 701 16.92 -31.07 -18.70
N ASP A 702 18.01 -31.57 -19.28
CA ASP A 702 19.04 -30.77 -19.91
C ASP A 702 18.75 -30.62 -21.41
N LEU A 703 18.71 -29.38 -21.89
CA LEU A 703 18.44 -28.99 -23.27
C LEU A 703 19.73 -28.51 -23.95
N LEU A 704 19.85 -28.80 -25.25
CA LEU A 704 20.84 -28.19 -26.14
C LEU A 704 20.22 -26.97 -26.84
N ALA A 705 21.06 -26.08 -27.38
CA ALA A 705 20.58 -25.07 -28.32
C ALA A 705 19.99 -25.74 -29.57
N GLY A 706 18.79 -25.34 -29.99
CA GLY A 706 18.02 -25.96 -31.07
C GLY A 706 16.70 -26.59 -30.62
N GLU A 707 16.12 -27.45 -31.48
CA GLU A 707 14.94 -28.25 -31.16
C GLU A 707 15.35 -29.48 -30.35
N ASN A 708 14.75 -29.66 -29.18
CA ASN A 708 14.94 -30.82 -28.32
C ASN A 708 13.61 -31.57 -28.19
N GLN A 709 13.61 -32.89 -28.40
CA GLN A 709 12.42 -33.72 -28.23
C GLN A 709 12.75 -35.11 -27.68
N GLY A 710 11.85 -35.68 -26.88
CA GLY A 710 12.04 -36.99 -26.27
C GLY A 710 11.02 -37.30 -25.17
N THR A 711 11.40 -38.18 -24.25
CA THR A 711 10.63 -38.50 -23.03
C THR A 711 11.60 -38.62 -21.85
N PHE A 712 11.26 -38.06 -20.69
CA PHE A 712 12.06 -38.11 -19.45
C PHE A 712 11.19 -38.31 -18.20
#